data_AF-A0A954MLC8-F1
#
_entry.id   AF-A0A954MLC8-F1
#
_cell.length_a   1.000
_cell.length_b   1.000
_cell.length_c   1.000
_cell.angle_alpha   90.00
_cell.angle_beta   90.00
_cell.angle_gamma   90.00
#
_symmetry.space_group_name_H-M   'P 1'
#
loop_
_entity.id
_entity.type
_entity.pdbx_description
1 polymer ?
#
loop_
_entity_poly.entity_id
_entity_poly.type
_entity_poly.pdbx_seq_one_letter_code
_entity_poly.pdbx_strand_id
1 'polypeptide(L)'
;MTFLRCCASVGLLLLSSLSGWCDDPPAVPANPEVAAADELKSALEQRGFKVISTEPGAEPAAGWSPVATDTLLNTTAKSLWERANERSFATLESTIFSVTFSKGDLRQGQFTGTVAKVGPATAILDWTGTNIDLHALTVESGDSTDQQAEPRPATWGTAPDGRALVLIKDAKTTLRGEWSARGETSVSRDTVSIPDEAPQQVLAGTHFDLNLPPALHAQLIIRAPSGHRVTASAGLLTGPQPAPGEWNLWTLDLGRRHEVRITIDELPLLPAQPLLLGKLEAAYSAQQNGLTMQVDVGLEVFAASVASLQVQVPEDVDIQGASINNVPVPIQVLPDSPGRAVILCGDLPLEQFSLLRVTATQRPQWDHVRPLPKLIFPDIHITQERTTLFVEAPLAVRSVTPHAMVQTGLSRDGPGEWWSFQSVEAGSHLIAEIGRPQADIEATIRAVAALLPDAPAEIVQIQLRSNSGSQFAVSFRIPAGWTVLDVAGTSEATLPVTWMVEKSSENSLLHVEFARPLATGQEKGLQVLLRGAPITTSQPMPFPVLQPLIRGVVSGTCQLVMPKDLYAEPLTESSAHTHIEPSEVPKGLWGILVRQDLTVPDLNQAGITEFRWGTTGDPRPDRIRFVAASGMMTDEDMMLQESKAPAAAPVEKEAPPDSESSNLINQVQCSLDLTTVLAPRGGTAHMQRSVYEFPTPVPVQNLALQLTASCSVSAVAIDGENVTVLRRGDSISFPEQLTTVRRLEMTYIVPAQGSGLWRQIDLPLPAIVGHVDRFEWRIEVPTGYELSPVELPSSLTNARSEIPYANRVLGPLARSARDGVFHPFRLADWRSLWSPAEEPESIITSTSEVHLLALSPPEHLQLTCWDKIQLRTLSWVTLLATVLIGVGIRMWNFNWLRRISIAWLALLAAAALLLPPVTSIVAGGAFVGSLLSLLLPRRLVQQTDILNQSRSSTGAGTGEPTGAALVALLLLCSSGFLQAQSDPASVFVRLSTAPEGHPVCELPTELSNQLKAQDASIPGWLVRSAEYTVSLNDAGPVVHADYTVQILDPAHTQAIRLPLANIVLPNGAL
;
A
#
# COMPACT_ATOMS: atom_id res chain seq x y z
N MET A 1 40.12 25.51 -5.28
CA MET A 1 39.53 26.82 -5.62
C MET A 1 40.41 27.69 -6.52
N THR A 2 41.73 27.77 -6.31
CA THR A 2 42.64 28.64 -7.11
C THR A 2 42.78 28.21 -8.59
N PHE A 3 42.70 26.91 -8.87
CA PHE A 3 42.73 26.36 -10.24
C PHE A 3 41.45 26.70 -11.03
N LEU A 4 40.28 26.64 -10.38
CA LEU A 4 38.98 27.02 -10.95
C LEU A 4 38.88 28.53 -11.25
N ARG A 5 39.48 29.38 -10.41
CA ARG A 5 39.57 30.83 -10.68
C ARG A 5 40.48 31.13 -11.89
N CYS A 6 41.57 30.39 -12.08
CA CYS A 6 42.44 30.54 -13.25
C CYS A 6 41.74 30.12 -14.56
N CYS A 7 40.99 29.01 -14.55
CA CYS A 7 40.27 28.55 -15.75
C CYS A 7 39.10 29.47 -16.13
N ALA A 8 38.41 30.08 -15.16
CA ALA A 8 37.35 31.06 -15.41
C ALA A 8 37.89 32.34 -16.09
N SER A 9 39.07 32.82 -15.70
CA SER A 9 39.72 34.00 -16.30
C SER A 9 40.17 33.77 -17.74
N VAL A 10 40.63 32.56 -18.08
CA VAL A 10 41.04 32.20 -19.45
C VAL A 10 39.83 31.99 -20.36
N GLY A 11 38.71 31.47 -19.84
CA GLY A 11 37.44 31.38 -20.55
C GLY A 11 36.81 32.76 -20.85
N LEU A 12 36.90 33.70 -19.91
CA LEU A 12 36.45 35.09 -20.10
C LEU A 12 37.30 35.85 -21.13
N LEU A 13 38.62 35.59 -21.19
CA LEU A 13 39.50 36.18 -22.20
C LEU A 13 39.20 35.67 -23.62
N LEU A 14 38.83 34.40 -23.79
CA LEU A 14 38.43 33.83 -25.09
C LEU A 14 37.03 34.28 -25.55
N LEU A 15 36.15 34.67 -24.64
CA LEU A 15 34.83 35.24 -24.97
C LEU A 15 34.90 36.72 -25.37
N SER A 16 35.88 37.47 -24.85
CA SER A 16 36.08 38.89 -25.19
C SER A 16 36.66 39.14 -26.59
N SER A 17 37.26 38.14 -27.24
CA SER A 17 37.82 38.28 -28.60
C SER A 17 36.83 37.96 -29.72
N LEU A 18 35.63 37.47 -29.40
CA LEU A 18 34.56 37.14 -30.36
C LEU A 18 33.50 38.24 -30.49
N SER A 19 33.56 39.32 -29.71
CA SER A 19 32.62 40.45 -29.76
C SER A 19 33.08 41.61 -30.68
N GLY A 20 34.11 41.40 -31.51
CA GLY A 20 34.77 42.45 -32.29
C GLY A 20 34.25 42.71 -33.70
N TRP A 21 33.09 42.18 -34.09
CA TRP A 21 32.50 42.39 -35.43
C TRP A 21 31.03 42.82 -35.30
N CYS A 22 30.78 44.12 -35.23
CA CYS A 22 29.57 44.80 -35.72
C CYS A 22 29.87 46.30 -35.82
N ASP A 23 29.77 46.82 -37.04
CA ASP A 23 29.93 48.22 -37.40
C ASP A 23 28.83 49.12 -36.77
N ASP A 24 29.16 50.41 -36.65
CA ASP A 24 28.36 51.51 -36.11
C ASP A 24 26.95 51.65 -36.76
N PRO A 25 25.94 52.13 -36.01
CA PRO A 25 24.60 52.38 -36.53
C PRO A 25 24.53 53.70 -37.34
N PRO A 26 23.78 53.78 -38.45
CA PRO A 26 23.52 55.05 -39.09
C PRO A 26 22.37 55.82 -38.40
N ALA A 27 22.45 57.14 -38.52
CA ALA A 27 21.54 58.11 -37.92
C ALA A 27 20.08 58.00 -38.39
N VAL A 28 19.16 58.28 -37.46
CA VAL A 28 17.71 58.41 -37.64
C VAL A 28 17.36 59.71 -38.39
N PRO A 29 16.56 59.67 -39.46
CA PRO A 29 15.69 60.78 -39.82
C PRO A 29 14.24 60.53 -39.39
N ALA A 30 13.57 61.62 -39.04
CA ALA A 30 12.22 61.65 -38.51
C ALA A 30 11.14 61.32 -39.54
N ASN A 31 10.17 60.52 -39.09
CA ASN A 31 8.75 60.45 -39.46
C ASN A 31 8.35 60.15 -40.93
N PRO A 32 7.95 58.89 -41.21
CA PRO A 32 7.12 58.55 -42.35
C PRO A 32 5.89 57.69 -41.94
N GLU A 33 5.04 58.16 -41.03
CA GLU A 33 3.90 57.33 -40.55
C GLU A 33 2.65 57.34 -41.45
N VAL A 34 2.59 58.17 -42.51
CA VAL A 34 1.35 58.31 -43.31
C VAL A 34 1.46 57.74 -44.73
N ALA A 35 2.67 57.51 -45.25
CA ALA A 35 2.85 56.95 -46.61
C ALA A 35 2.98 55.41 -46.62
N ALA A 36 3.36 54.78 -45.51
CA ALA A 36 3.56 53.33 -45.43
C ALA A 36 2.24 52.53 -45.29
N ALA A 37 1.16 53.16 -44.81
CA ALA A 37 -0.12 52.50 -44.59
C ALA A 37 -0.83 52.12 -45.89
N ASP A 38 -0.76 52.98 -46.92
CA ASP A 38 -1.40 52.72 -48.21
C ASP A 38 -0.60 51.73 -49.08
N GLU A 39 0.73 51.72 -48.96
CA GLU A 39 1.59 50.75 -49.65
C GLU A 39 1.45 49.33 -49.06
N LEU A 40 1.29 49.23 -47.73
CA LEU A 40 1.10 47.95 -47.03
C LEU A 40 -0.31 47.38 -47.24
N LYS A 41 -1.34 48.22 -47.26
CA LYS A 41 -2.72 47.80 -47.62
C LYS A 41 -2.77 47.22 -49.04
N SER A 42 -2.07 47.85 -49.98
CA SER A 42 -1.98 47.39 -51.37
C SER A 42 -1.20 46.07 -51.51
N ALA A 43 -0.14 45.86 -50.70
CA ALA A 43 0.62 44.60 -50.66
C ALA A 43 -0.15 43.43 -50.02
N LEU A 44 -1.06 43.72 -49.08
CA LEU A 44 -1.91 42.74 -48.41
C LEU A 44 -3.13 42.33 -49.27
N GLU A 45 -3.73 43.29 -49.99
CA GLU A 45 -4.80 43.01 -50.97
C GLU A 45 -4.30 42.18 -52.15
N GLN A 46 -3.05 42.39 -52.60
CA GLN A 46 -2.42 41.55 -53.64
C GLN A 46 -2.08 40.12 -53.20
N ARG A 47 -2.09 39.83 -51.89
CA ARG A 47 -1.84 38.49 -51.32
C ARG A 47 -3.11 37.82 -50.78
N GLY A 48 -4.28 38.36 -51.09
CA GLY A 48 -5.58 37.76 -50.76
C GLY A 48 -6.16 38.16 -49.40
N PHE A 49 -5.59 39.15 -48.72
CA PHE A 49 -6.14 39.69 -47.47
C PHE A 49 -7.05 40.89 -47.78
N LYS A 50 -8.31 40.89 -47.33
CA LYS A 50 -9.28 41.96 -47.59
C LYS A 50 -9.47 42.82 -46.33
N VAL A 51 -9.25 44.13 -46.44
CA VAL A 51 -9.31 45.09 -45.32
C VAL A 51 -10.63 45.87 -45.39
N ILE A 52 -11.42 45.91 -44.29
CA ILE A 52 -12.66 46.70 -44.21
C ILE A 52 -12.58 47.67 -43.03
N SER A 53 -12.90 48.95 -43.28
CA SER A 53 -12.96 50.04 -42.30
C SER A 53 -14.28 50.08 -41.55
N THR A 54 -14.25 50.60 -40.32
CA THR A 54 -15.36 50.75 -39.39
C THR A 54 -16.31 51.89 -39.76
N GLU A 55 -17.49 51.56 -40.29
CA GLU A 55 -18.69 52.40 -40.13
C GLU A 55 -19.82 51.58 -39.49
N PRO A 56 -20.58 52.16 -38.53
CA PRO A 56 -21.57 51.42 -37.75
C PRO A 56 -22.93 51.40 -38.45
N GLY A 57 -23.41 50.22 -38.83
CA GLY A 57 -24.81 50.03 -39.21
C GLY A 57 -25.06 49.02 -40.33
N ALA A 58 -24.80 47.73 -40.07
CA ALA A 58 -25.46 46.60 -40.75
C ALA A 58 -25.11 45.29 -40.01
N GLU A 59 -26.10 44.62 -39.42
CA GLU A 59 -25.95 43.22 -39.00
C GLU A 59 -25.78 42.32 -40.24
N PRO A 60 -24.90 41.29 -40.20
CA PRO A 60 -24.96 40.19 -41.15
C PRO A 60 -25.23 38.84 -40.47
N ALA A 61 -25.90 37.98 -41.21
CA ALA A 61 -26.22 36.60 -40.84
C ALA A 61 -24.96 35.72 -40.70
N ALA A 62 -24.98 34.88 -39.67
CA ALA A 62 -24.22 33.65 -39.45
C ALA A 62 -22.73 33.64 -39.86
N GLY A 63 -21.87 33.77 -38.84
CA GLY A 63 -20.46 33.40 -38.86
C GLY A 63 -19.51 34.59 -38.94
N TRP A 64 -18.81 34.86 -37.83
CA TRP A 64 -17.62 35.70 -37.64
C TRP A 64 -17.79 37.21 -37.33
N SER A 65 -17.17 37.68 -36.21
CA SER A 65 -16.33 38.90 -36.02
C SER A 65 -16.15 39.23 -34.51
N PRO A 66 -15.20 40.08 -34.02
CA PRO A 66 -13.98 40.68 -34.60
C PRO A 66 -12.68 40.53 -33.71
N VAL A 67 -11.50 40.87 -34.23
CA VAL A 67 -10.24 41.07 -33.46
C VAL A 67 -9.71 42.50 -33.67
N ALA A 68 -9.56 43.26 -32.59
CA ALA A 68 -9.02 44.63 -32.61
C ALA A 68 -7.52 44.63 -32.98
N THR A 69 -7.20 45.27 -34.10
CA THR A 69 -5.98 45.04 -34.89
C THR A 69 -4.81 45.99 -34.55
N ASP A 70 -5.03 46.98 -33.68
CA ASP A 70 -4.09 48.10 -33.55
C ASP A 70 -2.88 47.80 -32.64
N THR A 71 -3.01 46.84 -31.71
CA THR A 71 -1.92 46.43 -30.82
C THR A 71 -1.13 45.23 -31.31
N LEU A 72 -1.68 44.43 -32.23
CA LEU A 72 -1.03 43.20 -32.73
C LEU A 72 -0.04 43.48 -33.87
N LEU A 73 -0.21 44.58 -34.61
CA LEU A 73 0.59 44.88 -35.80
C LEU A 73 1.85 45.72 -35.55
N ASN A 74 2.01 46.33 -34.38
CA ASN A 74 3.13 47.26 -34.15
C ASN A 74 4.38 46.66 -33.49
N THR A 75 4.46 45.35 -33.22
CA THR A 75 5.75 44.77 -32.78
C THR A 75 5.81 43.26 -32.99
N THR A 76 6.54 42.84 -34.03
CA THR A 76 7.24 41.54 -34.13
C THR A 76 6.57 40.33 -33.47
N ALA A 77 5.38 39.94 -33.96
CA ALA A 77 4.71 38.71 -33.52
C ALA A 77 5.58 37.46 -33.68
N LYS A 78 6.46 37.43 -34.69
CA LYS A 78 7.38 36.30 -34.93
C LYS A 78 8.50 36.17 -33.89
N SER A 79 9.10 37.28 -33.44
CA SER A 79 10.20 37.23 -32.47
C SER A 79 9.73 37.07 -31.03
N LEU A 80 8.51 37.51 -30.71
CA LEU A 80 7.84 37.18 -29.45
C LEU A 80 7.40 35.71 -29.42
N TRP A 81 6.93 35.17 -30.54
CA TRP A 81 6.58 33.75 -30.67
C TRP A 81 7.81 32.84 -30.48
N GLU A 82 8.96 33.19 -31.08
CA GLU A 82 10.22 32.45 -30.90
C GLU A 82 10.83 32.61 -29.50
N ARG A 83 10.55 33.69 -28.75
CA ARG A 83 11.09 33.92 -27.38
C ARG A 83 10.18 33.47 -26.25
N ALA A 84 8.86 33.45 -26.45
CA ALA A 84 7.88 33.05 -25.44
C ALA A 84 7.88 31.52 -25.23
N ASN A 85 8.19 30.75 -26.28
CA ASN A 85 8.12 29.28 -26.24
C ASN A 85 9.26 28.60 -25.48
N GLU A 86 10.46 29.19 -25.36
CA GLU A 86 11.63 28.40 -24.93
C GLU A 86 11.77 28.24 -23.40
N ARG A 87 11.11 29.05 -22.55
CA ARG A 87 11.35 29.04 -21.08
C ARG A 87 10.18 29.47 -20.19
N SER A 88 9.00 29.74 -20.72
CA SER A 88 7.87 30.16 -19.88
C SER A 88 6.57 29.52 -20.32
N PHE A 89 5.96 28.75 -19.42
CA PHE A 89 4.68 28.09 -19.65
C PHE A 89 3.64 28.62 -18.67
N ALA A 90 2.39 28.65 -19.12
CA ALA A 90 1.24 29.01 -18.31
C ALA A 90 0.31 27.80 -18.21
N THR A 91 -0.20 27.54 -17.01
CA THR A 91 -1.20 26.50 -16.77
C THR A 91 -2.36 27.03 -15.96
N LEU A 92 -3.56 26.51 -16.19
CA LEU A 92 -4.75 26.82 -15.39
C LEU A 92 -4.72 25.99 -14.11
N GLU A 93 -4.63 26.65 -12.96
CA GLU A 93 -4.68 25.98 -11.66
C GLU A 93 -6.12 25.63 -11.28
N SER A 94 -7.04 26.59 -11.41
CA SER A 94 -8.45 26.39 -11.12
C SER A 94 -9.31 27.10 -12.15
N THR A 95 -10.43 26.49 -12.52
CA THR A 95 -11.41 27.07 -13.45
C THR A 95 -12.83 26.85 -12.95
N ILE A 96 -13.63 27.91 -13.02
CA ILE A 96 -15.05 27.89 -12.67
C ILE A 96 -15.82 28.41 -13.88
N PHE A 97 -16.68 27.56 -14.42
CA PHE A 97 -17.63 27.88 -15.46
C PHE A 97 -19.00 27.96 -14.81
N SER A 98 -19.75 29.03 -15.05
CA SER A 98 -21.16 29.12 -14.66
C SER A 98 -22.00 29.43 -15.88
N VAL A 99 -23.21 28.87 -16.00
CA VAL A 99 -24.04 29.02 -17.20
C VAL A 99 -25.52 28.79 -16.92
N THR A 100 -26.39 29.34 -17.77
CA THR A 100 -27.85 29.16 -17.67
C THR A 100 -28.37 28.36 -18.87
N PHE A 101 -29.07 27.27 -18.61
CA PHE A 101 -29.75 26.50 -19.64
C PHE A 101 -31.06 27.19 -20.04
N SER A 102 -31.21 27.52 -21.31
CA SER A 102 -32.41 28.16 -21.84
C SER A 102 -32.65 27.79 -23.29
N LYS A 103 -33.83 27.26 -23.60
CA LYS A 103 -34.28 26.91 -24.96
C LYS A 103 -33.35 25.93 -25.69
N GLY A 104 -32.81 24.94 -24.98
CA GLY A 104 -31.92 23.92 -25.56
C GLY A 104 -30.46 24.37 -25.71
N ASP A 105 -30.08 25.55 -25.23
CA ASP A 105 -28.70 26.05 -25.26
C ASP A 105 -28.19 26.39 -23.86
N LEU A 106 -26.87 26.35 -23.68
CA LEU A 106 -26.18 26.93 -22.53
C LEU A 106 -25.80 28.37 -22.85
N ARG A 107 -26.47 29.33 -22.22
CA ARG A 107 -26.35 30.78 -22.48
C ARG A 107 -25.93 31.55 -21.23
N GLN A 108 -25.43 32.78 -21.45
CA GLN A 108 -24.97 33.67 -20.38
C GLN A 108 -23.88 32.99 -19.52
N GLY A 109 -23.00 32.23 -20.15
CA GLY A 109 -21.92 31.57 -19.45
C GLY A 109 -20.90 32.60 -18.98
N GLN A 110 -20.39 32.44 -17.76
CA GLN A 110 -19.27 33.18 -17.21
C GLN A 110 -18.16 32.19 -16.89
N PHE A 111 -16.94 32.55 -17.24
CA PHE A 111 -15.72 31.80 -16.99
C PHE A 111 -14.83 32.62 -16.05
N THR A 112 -14.25 31.97 -15.05
CA THR A 112 -13.18 32.53 -14.23
C THR A 112 -12.11 31.47 -14.02
N GLY A 113 -10.85 31.78 -14.32
CA GLY A 113 -9.75 30.83 -14.14
C GLY A 113 -8.49 31.48 -13.59
N THR A 114 -7.83 30.81 -12.65
CA THR A 114 -6.52 31.23 -12.14
C THR A 114 -5.41 30.58 -12.95
N VAL A 115 -4.50 31.40 -13.46
CA VAL A 115 -3.37 30.98 -14.28
C VAL A 115 -2.08 31.20 -13.50
N ALA A 116 -1.28 30.14 -13.42
CA ALA A 116 0.09 30.21 -12.94
C ALA A 116 1.06 30.22 -14.12
N LYS A 117 1.90 31.24 -14.18
CA LYS A 117 2.98 31.37 -15.15
C LYS A 117 4.30 31.00 -14.50
N VAL A 118 4.97 30.00 -15.07
CA VAL A 118 6.31 29.58 -14.65
C VAL A 118 7.31 30.14 -15.64
N GLY A 119 8.21 31.02 -15.17
CA GLY A 119 9.32 31.56 -15.96
C GLY A 119 9.29 33.09 -16.13
N PRO A 120 10.42 33.70 -16.54
CA PRO A 120 10.59 35.15 -16.56
C PRO A 120 9.98 35.85 -17.78
N ALA A 121 9.64 35.12 -18.85
CA ALA A 121 9.10 35.68 -20.10
C ALA A 121 7.56 35.69 -20.10
N THR A 122 6.95 36.29 -21.12
CA THR A 122 5.51 36.09 -21.40
C THR A 122 5.30 34.64 -21.79
N ALA A 123 4.31 33.98 -21.19
CA ALA A 123 3.95 32.61 -21.52
C ALA A 123 2.70 32.57 -22.39
N ILE A 124 2.53 31.47 -23.11
CA ILE A 124 1.35 31.20 -23.91
C ILE A 124 0.51 30.15 -23.19
N LEU A 125 -0.78 30.43 -23.01
CA LEU A 125 -1.77 29.46 -22.59
C LEU A 125 -2.50 28.97 -23.85
N ASP A 126 -2.39 27.67 -24.14
CA ASP A 126 -3.07 27.04 -25.27
C ASP A 126 -4.54 26.79 -24.90
N TRP A 127 -5.45 27.35 -25.71
CA TRP A 127 -6.89 27.25 -25.56
C TRP A 127 -7.53 26.38 -26.66
N THR A 128 -6.70 25.70 -27.44
CA THR A 128 -7.12 24.86 -28.57
C THR A 128 -7.89 23.63 -28.08
N GLY A 129 -8.84 23.16 -28.90
CA GLY A 129 -9.63 21.97 -28.63
C GLY A 129 -10.89 22.23 -27.82
N THR A 130 -11.01 23.43 -27.23
CA THR A 130 -12.24 23.84 -26.56
C THR A 130 -13.35 24.08 -27.57
N ASN A 131 -14.56 23.59 -27.26
CA ASN A 131 -15.73 23.72 -28.13
C ASN A 131 -16.82 24.61 -27.52
N ILE A 132 -16.43 25.42 -26.53
CA ILE A 132 -17.23 26.50 -25.98
C ILE A 132 -16.95 27.79 -26.76
N ASP A 133 -18.00 28.57 -27.00
CA ASP A 133 -17.90 29.85 -27.70
C ASP A 133 -17.57 30.96 -26.70
N LEU A 134 -16.27 31.26 -26.55
CA LEU A 134 -15.72 32.19 -25.56
C LEU A 134 -15.60 33.62 -26.13
N HIS A 135 -16.10 34.61 -25.39
CA HIS A 135 -16.06 36.04 -25.73
C HIS A 135 -15.64 36.89 -24.54
N ALA A 136 -15.27 38.15 -24.81
CA ALA A 136 -14.98 39.16 -23.78
C ALA A 136 -13.93 38.74 -22.73
N LEU A 137 -12.86 38.03 -23.14
CA LEU A 137 -11.80 37.61 -22.23
C LEU A 137 -11.02 38.82 -21.67
N THR A 138 -10.92 38.88 -20.35
CA THR A 138 -10.22 39.90 -19.56
C THR A 138 -9.22 39.25 -18.61
N VAL A 139 -8.21 40.03 -18.23
CA VAL A 139 -7.05 39.67 -17.42
C VAL A 139 -7.00 40.60 -16.22
N GLU A 140 -6.85 40.00 -15.03
CA GLU A 140 -6.65 40.70 -13.76
C GLU A 140 -5.32 40.21 -13.15
N SER A 141 -4.39 41.13 -12.88
CA SER A 141 -3.05 40.81 -12.40
C SER A 141 -3.05 40.54 -10.89
N GLY A 142 -2.51 39.40 -10.45
CA GLY A 142 -2.50 39.01 -9.04
C GLY A 142 -1.38 39.64 -8.20
N ASP A 143 -0.39 40.27 -8.82
CA ASP A 143 0.81 40.79 -8.13
C ASP A 143 0.71 42.28 -7.74
N SER A 144 -0.35 43.00 -8.14
CA SER A 144 -0.57 44.38 -7.69
C SER A 144 -1.33 44.42 -6.37
N THR A 145 -0.71 45.01 -5.35
CA THR A 145 -1.31 45.27 -4.02
C THR A 145 -2.46 46.29 -4.04
N ASP A 146 -2.76 46.88 -5.20
CA ASP A 146 -3.94 47.71 -5.43
C ASP A 146 -5.16 46.81 -5.71
N GLN A 147 -6.07 46.71 -4.73
CA GLN A 147 -7.37 46.04 -4.84
C GLN A 147 -8.36 46.70 -5.85
N GLN A 148 -7.89 47.62 -6.69
CA GLN A 148 -8.67 48.37 -7.68
C GLN A 148 -8.02 48.34 -9.08
N ALA A 149 -7.22 47.32 -9.39
CA ALA A 149 -6.76 47.12 -10.76
C ALA A 149 -7.97 46.82 -11.68
N GLU A 150 -8.33 47.77 -12.55
CA GLU A 150 -9.41 47.57 -13.52
C GLU A 150 -9.11 46.37 -14.45
N PRO A 151 -10.10 45.51 -14.74
CA PRO A 151 -9.92 44.36 -15.63
C PRO A 151 -9.52 44.85 -17.02
N ARG A 152 -8.39 44.36 -17.53
CA ARG A 152 -7.89 44.72 -18.86
C ARG A 152 -8.29 43.65 -19.87
N PRO A 153 -8.57 44.01 -21.14
CA PRO A 153 -8.83 43.02 -22.17
C PRO A 153 -7.62 42.09 -22.32
N ALA A 154 -7.88 40.78 -22.33
CA ALA A 154 -6.85 39.78 -22.55
C ALA A 154 -6.26 39.94 -23.96
N THR A 155 -4.95 39.70 -24.11
CA THR A 155 -4.37 39.57 -25.45
C THR A 155 -4.48 38.11 -25.88
N TRP A 156 -5.43 37.82 -26.76
CA TRP A 156 -5.70 36.48 -27.26
C TRP A 156 -6.03 36.51 -28.76
N GLY A 157 -5.90 35.37 -29.43
CA GLY A 157 -6.23 35.27 -30.85
C GLY A 157 -5.96 33.88 -31.42
N THR A 158 -6.26 33.72 -32.71
CA THR A 158 -6.04 32.46 -33.43
C THR A 158 -4.72 32.52 -34.21
N ALA A 159 -3.84 31.57 -33.98
CA ALA A 159 -2.61 31.39 -34.74
C ALA A 159 -2.89 30.88 -36.16
N PRO A 160 -1.95 31.01 -37.13
CA PRO A 160 -2.14 30.58 -38.51
C PRO A 160 -2.46 29.09 -38.69
N ASP A 161 -2.10 28.28 -37.70
CA ASP A 161 -2.39 26.85 -37.62
C ASP A 161 -3.80 26.55 -37.04
N GLY A 162 -4.58 27.57 -36.72
CA GLY A 162 -5.93 27.46 -36.18
C GLY A 162 -5.99 27.39 -34.65
N ARG A 163 -4.86 27.43 -33.93
CA ARG A 163 -4.83 27.35 -32.47
C ARG A 163 -5.30 28.63 -31.80
N ALA A 164 -6.15 28.53 -30.80
CA ALA A 164 -6.55 29.67 -29.97
C ALA A 164 -5.54 29.83 -28.83
N LEU A 165 -4.88 30.99 -28.75
CA LEU A 165 -3.79 31.24 -27.81
C LEU A 165 -4.08 32.49 -26.98
N VAL A 166 -3.77 32.43 -25.68
CA VAL A 166 -3.87 33.56 -24.74
C VAL A 166 -2.47 33.90 -24.22
N LEU A 167 -2.09 35.18 -24.27
CA LEU A 167 -0.79 35.66 -23.78
C LEU A 167 -0.86 36.04 -22.29
N ILE A 168 0.01 35.44 -21.49
CA ILE A 168 0.08 35.62 -20.04
C ILE A 168 1.40 36.31 -19.68
N LYS A 169 1.31 37.54 -19.19
CA LYS A 169 2.49 38.36 -18.86
C LYS A 169 2.94 38.21 -17.40
N ASP A 170 2.00 38.06 -16.47
CA ASP A 170 2.28 38.11 -15.02
C ASP A 170 2.39 36.71 -14.41
N ALA A 171 3.04 36.58 -13.24
CA ALA A 171 3.30 35.30 -12.58
C ALA A 171 2.00 34.62 -12.11
N LYS A 172 1.06 35.42 -11.59
CA LYS A 172 -0.30 35.01 -11.25
C LYS A 172 -1.30 35.92 -11.93
N THR A 173 -2.21 35.31 -12.68
CA THR A 173 -3.21 36.02 -13.48
C THR A 173 -4.58 35.38 -13.27
N THR A 174 -5.62 36.18 -13.10
CA THR A 174 -7.01 35.68 -13.18
C THR A 174 -7.59 36.04 -14.54
N LEU A 175 -8.02 35.04 -15.29
CA LEU A 175 -8.76 35.21 -16.54
C LEU A 175 -10.26 35.21 -16.25
N ARG A 176 -11.00 36.13 -16.86
CA ARG A 176 -12.46 36.15 -16.83
C ARG A 176 -13.02 36.32 -18.23
N GLY A 177 -14.09 35.62 -18.58
CA GLY A 177 -14.71 35.74 -19.90
C GLY A 177 -16.16 35.29 -19.89
N GLU A 178 -16.85 35.52 -20.99
CA GLU A 178 -18.19 35.01 -21.22
C GLU A 178 -18.13 33.81 -22.15
N TRP A 179 -19.01 32.83 -21.99
CA TRP A 179 -19.05 31.68 -22.89
C TRP A 179 -20.48 31.20 -23.18
N SER A 180 -20.63 30.43 -24.25
CA SER A 180 -21.87 29.72 -24.56
C SER A 180 -21.60 28.39 -25.24
N ALA A 181 -22.57 27.48 -25.19
CA ALA A 181 -22.52 26.22 -25.91
C ALA A 181 -23.90 25.86 -26.45
N ARG A 182 -23.91 25.36 -27.69
CA ARG A 182 -25.14 24.94 -28.37
C ARG A 182 -25.44 23.49 -28.05
N GLY A 183 -26.68 23.19 -27.67
CA GLY A 183 -27.10 21.83 -27.38
C GLY A 183 -27.55 21.11 -28.64
N GLU A 184 -27.35 19.80 -28.65
CA GLU A 184 -27.95 18.91 -29.64
C GLU A 184 -29.20 18.28 -29.01
N THR A 185 -30.36 18.54 -29.60
CA THR A 185 -31.61 17.92 -29.14
C THR A 185 -31.68 16.51 -29.71
N SER A 186 -31.56 15.49 -28.86
CA SER A 186 -31.79 14.10 -29.27
C SER A 186 -33.27 13.76 -29.07
N VAL A 187 -33.99 13.55 -30.17
CA VAL A 187 -35.29 12.90 -30.12
C VAL A 187 -35.00 11.41 -30.21
N SER A 188 -34.94 10.72 -29.07
CA SER A 188 -34.78 9.26 -29.05
C SER A 188 -35.91 8.61 -29.85
N ARG A 189 -35.58 8.04 -31.00
CA ARG A 189 -36.54 7.41 -31.92
C ARG A 189 -36.67 5.90 -31.68
N ASP A 190 -36.10 5.39 -30.60
CA ASP A 190 -36.15 3.98 -30.24
C ASP A 190 -37.49 3.64 -29.59
N THR A 191 -38.55 3.70 -30.40
CA THR A 191 -39.77 2.91 -30.17
C THR A 191 -39.42 1.44 -30.32
N VAL A 192 -38.91 0.83 -29.26
CA VAL A 192 -39.00 -0.63 -29.08
C VAL A 192 -40.49 -0.93 -28.95
N SER A 193 -41.06 -1.47 -30.02
CA SER A 193 -42.47 -1.87 -30.05
C SER A 193 -42.62 -3.12 -29.18
N ILE A 194 -42.84 -2.96 -27.88
CA ILE A 194 -43.35 -4.03 -27.03
C ILE A 194 -44.88 -4.01 -27.21
N PRO A 195 -45.49 -5.04 -27.81
CA PRO A 195 -46.94 -5.12 -27.92
C PRO A 195 -47.52 -5.52 -26.56
N ASP A 196 -48.00 -4.53 -25.80
CA ASP A 196 -49.09 -4.59 -24.80
C ASP A 196 -48.97 -3.55 -23.66
N GLU A 197 -47.92 -2.72 -23.62
CA GLU A 197 -47.82 -1.64 -22.64
C GLU A 197 -48.16 -0.26 -23.24
N ALA A 198 -48.86 0.55 -22.43
CA ALA A 198 -49.31 1.88 -22.81
C ALA A 198 -48.13 2.76 -23.30
N PRO A 199 -48.34 3.62 -24.32
CA PRO A 199 -47.26 4.40 -24.91
C PRO A 199 -46.58 5.30 -23.86
N GLN A 200 -45.33 4.95 -23.49
CA GLN A 200 -44.49 5.83 -22.69
C GLN A 200 -44.08 7.04 -23.53
N GLN A 201 -44.39 8.24 -23.04
CA GLN A 201 -43.99 9.49 -23.67
C GLN A 201 -42.47 9.61 -23.68
N VAL A 202 -41.88 9.67 -24.87
CA VAL A 202 -40.46 9.94 -25.08
C VAL A 202 -40.15 11.36 -24.59
N LEU A 203 -39.29 11.48 -23.58
CA LEU A 203 -38.82 12.76 -23.07
C LEU A 203 -37.79 13.34 -24.03
N ALA A 204 -37.95 14.63 -24.37
CA ALA A 204 -36.96 15.35 -25.16
C ALA A 204 -35.76 15.71 -24.27
N GLY A 205 -34.59 15.15 -24.57
CA GLY A 205 -33.34 15.46 -23.91
C GLY A 205 -32.45 16.35 -24.77
N THR A 206 -31.75 17.30 -24.15
CA THR A 206 -30.70 18.07 -24.84
C THR A 206 -29.34 17.65 -24.30
N HIS A 207 -28.44 17.18 -25.17
CA HIS A 207 -27.08 16.81 -24.79
C HIS A 207 -26.05 17.84 -25.26
N PHE A 208 -24.99 17.98 -24.48
CA PHE A 208 -23.86 18.88 -24.70
C PHE A 208 -22.58 18.08 -24.54
N ASP A 209 -21.80 17.93 -25.61
CA ASP A 209 -20.43 17.43 -25.52
C ASP A 209 -19.53 18.63 -25.29
N LEU A 210 -19.08 18.86 -24.06
CA LEU A 210 -18.22 20.00 -23.70
C LEU A 210 -16.77 19.55 -23.62
N ASN A 211 -15.91 20.31 -24.29
CA ASN A 211 -14.46 20.27 -24.15
C ASN A 211 -14.01 21.62 -23.56
N LEU A 212 -13.72 21.61 -22.28
CA LEU A 212 -13.30 22.76 -21.49
C LEU A 212 -11.77 22.94 -21.58
N PRO A 213 -11.24 24.12 -21.25
CA PRO A 213 -9.80 24.33 -21.16
C PRO A 213 -9.18 23.41 -20.09
N PRO A 214 -8.03 22.77 -20.35
CA PRO A 214 -7.40 21.87 -19.38
C PRO A 214 -6.90 22.65 -18.16
N ALA A 215 -7.34 22.22 -16.96
CA ALA A 215 -6.97 22.81 -15.68
C ALA A 215 -6.61 21.74 -14.63
N LEU A 216 -5.87 22.11 -13.59
CA LEU A 216 -5.62 21.23 -12.44
C LEU A 216 -6.90 20.95 -11.64
N HIS A 217 -7.84 21.89 -11.66
CA HIS A 217 -9.18 21.74 -11.11
C HIS A 217 -10.21 22.51 -11.97
N ALA A 218 -11.30 21.84 -12.37
CA ALA A 218 -12.37 22.43 -13.16
C ALA A 218 -13.74 22.17 -12.54
N GLN A 219 -14.54 23.23 -12.43
CA GLN A 219 -15.89 23.20 -11.90
C GLN A 219 -16.86 23.86 -12.88
N LEU A 220 -18.03 23.25 -13.07
CA LEU A 220 -19.10 23.75 -13.93
C LEU A 220 -20.41 23.89 -13.15
N ILE A 221 -20.99 25.09 -13.14
CA ILE A 221 -22.21 25.44 -12.44
C ILE A 221 -23.30 25.70 -13.47
N ILE A 222 -24.35 24.89 -13.45
CA ILE A 222 -25.44 24.92 -14.42
C ILE A 222 -26.71 25.35 -13.72
N ARG A 223 -27.32 26.43 -14.20
CA ARG A 223 -28.63 26.88 -13.77
C ARG A 223 -29.68 26.39 -14.77
N ALA A 224 -30.57 25.49 -14.34
CA ALA A 224 -31.62 24.90 -15.19
C ALA A 224 -33.02 25.15 -14.60
N PRO A 225 -34.10 25.25 -15.40
CA PRO A 225 -35.44 25.48 -14.88
C PRO A 225 -35.90 24.36 -13.94
N SER A 226 -36.75 24.67 -12.96
CA SER A 226 -37.38 23.66 -12.11
C SER A 226 -38.15 22.65 -12.98
N GLY A 227 -37.95 21.35 -12.74
CA GLY A 227 -38.50 20.27 -13.57
C GLY A 227 -37.53 19.71 -14.61
N HIS A 228 -36.31 20.22 -14.70
CA HIS A 228 -35.25 19.62 -15.51
C HIS A 228 -34.28 18.80 -14.65
N ARG A 229 -33.85 17.64 -15.17
CA ARG A 229 -32.78 16.82 -14.62
C ARG A 229 -31.50 17.07 -15.40
N VAL A 230 -30.38 17.28 -14.70
CA VAL A 230 -29.06 17.32 -15.31
C VAL A 230 -28.37 15.99 -15.02
N THR A 231 -27.74 15.40 -16.02
CA THR A 231 -26.84 14.25 -15.86
C THR A 231 -25.52 14.56 -16.56
N ALA A 232 -24.43 13.96 -16.08
CA ALA A 232 -23.10 14.17 -16.64
C ALA A 232 -22.37 12.83 -16.79
N SER A 233 -21.59 12.67 -17.86
CA SER A 233 -20.80 11.45 -18.12
C SER A 233 -19.52 11.36 -17.27
N ALA A 234 -19.10 12.47 -16.66
CA ALA A 234 -17.89 12.59 -15.87
C ALA A 234 -18.04 13.69 -14.82
N GLY A 235 -17.33 13.55 -13.71
CA GLY A 235 -17.35 14.49 -12.59
C GLY A 235 -18.38 14.13 -11.51
N LEU A 236 -18.28 14.79 -10.37
CA LEU A 236 -19.24 14.70 -9.27
C LEU A 236 -20.30 15.79 -9.44
N LEU A 237 -21.52 15.39 -9.78
CA LEU A 237 -22.67 16.29 -9.92
C LEU A 237 -23.38 16.45 -8.57
N THR A 238 -23.60 17.69 -8.14
CA THR A 238 -24.29 18.04 -6.89
C THR A 238 -25.47 18.97 -7.22
N GLY A 239 -26.69 18.62 -6.80
CA GLY A 239 -27.92 19.35 -7.12
C GLY A 239 -29.11 18.39 -7.17
N PRO A 240 -30.34 18.87 -7.41
CA PRO A 240 -30.73 20.26 -7.64
C PRO A 240 -30.76 21.07 -6.32
N GLN A 241 -30.09 22.21 -6.28
CA GLN A 241 -30.25 23.20 -5.19
C GLN A 241 -31.21 24.30 -5.64
N PRO A 242 -32.21 24.71 -4.84
CA PRO A 242 -33.13 25.77 -5.23
C PRO A 242 -32.40 27.11 -5.39
N ALA A 243 -32.58 27.76 -6.54
CA ALA A 243 -32.06 29.09 -6.84
C ALA A 243 -33.21 30.11 -6.98
N PRO A 244 -32.96 31.43 -6.91
CA PRO A 244 -34.02 32.43 -7.07
C PRO A 244 -34.73 32.33 -8.43
N GLY A 245 -36.06 32.43 -8.43
CA GLY A 245 -36.91 32.13 -9.59
C GLY A 245 -37.15 30.62 -9.74
N GLU A 246 -37.92 30.20 -10.73
CA GLU A 246 -38.21 28.77 -11.00
C GLU A 246 -36.96 28.04 -11.58
N TRP A 247 -35.85 28.06 -10.83
CA TRP A 247 -34.54 27.58 -11.26
C TRP A 247 -33.90 26.70 -10.19
N ASN A 248 -33.19 25.67 -10.64
CA ASN A 248 -32.33 24.83 -9.84
C ASN A 248 -30.87 25.04 -10.27
N LEU A 249 -29.97 25.07 -9.30
CA LEU A 249 -28.53 25.08 -9.48
C LEU A 249 -27.99 23.66 -9.39
N TRP A 250 -27.12 23.31 -10.34
CA TRP A 250 -26.36 22.07 -10.37
C TRP A 250 -24.88 22.42 -10.44
N THR A 251 -24.07 21.81 -9.59
CA THR A 251 -22.62 22.02 -9.53
C THR A 251 -21.93 20.72 -9.89
N LEU A 252 -21.16 20.74 -10.97
CA LEU A 252 -20.40 19.61 -11.47
C LEU A 252 -18.90 19.84 -11.23
N ASP A 253 -18.30 19.04 -10.36
CA ASP A 253 -16.85 19.04 -10.13
C ASP A 253 -16.16 18.01 -11.04
N LEU A 254 -15.35 18.49 -11.98
CA LEU A 254 -14.66 17.66 -12.97
C LEU A 254 -13.23 17.29 -12.55
N GLY A 255 -12.70 17.87 -11.46
CA GLY A 255 -11.30 17.71 -11.08
C GLY A 255 -10.35 18.06 -12.24
N ARG A 256 -9.54 17.10 -12.70
CA ARG A 256 -8.59 17.27 -13.83
C ARG A 256 -9.19 16.93 -15.21
N ARG A 257 -10.45 16.52 -15.27
CA ARG A 257 -11.12 16.18 -16.54
C ARG A 257 -11.59 17.46 -17.22
N HIS A 258 -11.44 17.51 -18.53
CA HIS A 258 -11.83 18.67 -19.34
C HIS A 258 -12.88 18.31 -20.41
N GLU A 259 -13.06 17.02 -20.70
CA GLU A 259 -14.13 16.52 -21.55
C GLU A 259 -15.30 15.99 -20.70
N VAL A 260 -16.52 16.45 -20.99
CA VAL A 260 -17.74 15.96 -20.35
C VAL A 260 -18.95 16.04 -21.28
N ARG A 261 -19.75 14.98 -21.31
CA ARG A 261 -21.09 14.98 -21.90
C ARG A 261 -22.12 15.29 -20.83
N ILE A 262 -22.96 16.27 -21.07
CA ILE A 262 -24.03 16.70 -20.15
C ILE A 262 -25.36 16.52 -20.84
N THR A 263 -26.31 15.86 -20.20
CA THR A 263 -27.67 15.71 -20.71
C THR A 263 -28.64 16.41 -19.77
N ILE A 264 -29.49 17.27 -20.33
CA ILE A 264 -30.53 17.98 -19.60
C ILE A 264 -31.90 17.54 -20.13
N ASP A 265 -32.64 16.83 -19.28
CA ASP A 265 -33.93 16.21 -19.61
C ASP A 265 -35.08 16.91 -18.89
N GLU A 266 -36.22 17.08 -19.56
CA GLU A 266 -37.48 17.46 -18.91
C GLU A 266 -38.07 16.25 -18.18
N LEU A 267 -38.32 16.35 -16.87
CA LEU A 267 -38.98 15.28 -16.10
C LEU A 267 -40.50 15.41 -16.23
N PRO A 268 -41.24 14.32 -16.54
CA PRO A 268 -42.69 14.33 -16.48
C PRO A 268 -43.12 14.25 -15.01
N LEU A 269 -44.05 15.12 -14.61
CA LEU A 269 -44.65 15.16 -13.27
C LEU A 269 -45.53 13.91 -13.03
N LEU A 270 -44.92 12.75 -12.82
CA LEU A 270 -45.54 11.59 -12.17
C LEU A 270 -44.93 11.45 -10.77
N PRO A 271 -45.72 11.13 -9.73
CA PRO A 271 -45.19 10.95 -8.39
C PRO A 271 -44.24 9.74 -8.41
N ALA A 272 -42.95 10.02 -8.39
CA ALA A 272 -41.91 9.01 -8.35
C ALA A 272 -42.09 8.15 -7.09
N GLN A 273 -42.04 6.82 -7.24
CA GLN A 273 -41.93 5.95 -6.08
C GLN A 273 -40.52 6.09 -5.50
N PRO A 274 -40.39 6.32 -4.19
CA PRO A 274 -39.07 6.44 -3.58
C PRO A 274 -38.32 5.11 -3.71
N LEU A 275 -37.10 5.16 -4.23
CA LEU A 275 -36.19 4.02 -4.23
C LEU A 275 -35.19 4.22 -3.09
N LEU A 276 -35.20 3.32 -2.12
CA LEU A 276 -34.32 3.34 -0.95
C LEU A 276 -33.25 2.27 -1.10
N LEU A 277 -31.99 2.69 -1.25
CA LEU A 277 -30.84 1.79 -1.18
C LEU A 277 -30.21 1.89 0.20
N GLY A 278 -29.83 0.74 0.77
CA GLY A 278 -29.29 0.66 2.12
C GLY A 278 -28.00 -0.14 2.20
N LYS A 279 -27.05 0.29 3.04
CA LYS A 279 -25.99 -0.56 3.59
C LYS A 279 -26.27 -0.80 5.07
N LEU A 280 -26.36 -2.05 5.49
CA LEU A 280 -26.76 -2.43 6.84
C LEU A 280 -25.56 -2.96 7.63
N GLU A 281 -25.33 -2.40 8.81
CA GLU A 281 -24.38 -2.89 9.81
C GLU A 281 -25.13 -3.22 11.10
N ALA A 282 -25.18 -4.50 11.46
CA ALA A 282 -25.76 -4.97 12.71
C ALA A 282 -24.66 -5.31 13.71
N ALA A 283 -24.64 -4.64 14.85
CA ALA A 283 -23.75 -4.91 15.97
C ALA A 283 -24.52 -5.52 17.13
N TYR A 284 -24.14 -6.73 17.52
CA TYR A 284 -24.67 -7.45 18.66
C TYR A 284 -23.66 -7.41 19.79
N SER A 285 -24.11 -7.11 21.02
CA SER A 285 -23.30 -7.20 22.23
C SER A 285 -24.03 -8.07 23.26
N ALA A 286 -23.48 -9.26 23.49
CA ALA A 286 -23.97 -10.25 24.41
C ALA A 286 -23.30 -10.07 25.78
N GLN A 287 -24.12 -9.78 26.79
CA GLN A 287 -23.71 -9.51 28.16
C GLN A 287 -24.51 -10.41 29.11
N GLN A 288 -24.12 -10.51 30.38
CA GLN A 288 -24.90 -11.32 31.34
C GLN A 288 -26.37 -10.89 31.46
N ASN A 289 -26.66 -9.59 31.28
CA ASN A 289 -27.98 -8.99 31.43
C ASN A 289 -28.89 -9.12 30.18
N GLY A 290 -28.36 -9.52 29.03
CA GLY A 290 -29.13 -9.61 27.79
C GLY A 290 -28.28 -9.49 26.53
N LEU A 291 -28.95 -9.52 25.39
CA LEU A 291 -28.35 -9.23 24.10
C LEU A 291 -28.79 -7.82 23.68
N THR A 292 -27.83 -6.92 23.53
CA THR A 292 -28.07 -5.59 22.96
C THR A 292 -27.76 -5.64 21.47
N MET A 293 -28.58 -4.98 20.66
CA MET A 293 -28.43 -4.92 19.22
C MET A 293 -28.50 -3.45 18.79
N GLN A 294 -27.54 -3.03 17.98
CA GLN A 294 -27.54 -1.76 17.27
C GLN A 294 -27.50 -2.05 15.78
N VAL A 295 -28.49 -1.56 15.04
CA VAL A 295 -28.55 -1.69 13.59
C VAL A 295 -28.42 -0.32 12.97
N ASP A 296 -27.34 -0.12 12.23
CA ASP A 296 -27.02 1.09 11.50
C ASP A 296 -27.29 0.84 10.01
N VAL A 297 -28.21 1.60 9.42
CA VAL A 297 -28.57 1.53 8.00
C VAL A 297 -28.19 2.84 7.34
N GLY A 298 -27.18 2.81 6.47
CA GLY A 298 -26.81 3.92 5.61
C GLY A 298 -27.77 4.00 4.43
N LEU A 299 -28.65 5.00 4.43
CA LEU A 299 -29.73 5.18 3.47
C LEU A 299 -29.32 6.16 2.37
N GLU A 300 -29.58 5.78 1.13
CA GLU A 300 -29.57 6.67 -0.04
C GLU A 300 -30.97 6.68 -0.65
N VAL A 301 -31.59 7.86 -0.66
CA VAL A 301 -32.97 8.05 -1.11
C VAL A 301 -32.98 8.60 -2.53
N PHE A 302 -33.59 7.88 -3.45
CA PHE A 302 -33.72 8.28 -4.85
C PHE A 302 -35.18 8.48 -5.22
N ALA A 303 -35.39 9.29 -6.26
CA ALA A 303 -36.66 9.54 -6.94
C ALA A 303 -37.71 10.35 -6.14
N ALA A 304 -38.00 10.02 -4.87
CA ALA A 304 -38.90 10.80 -4.00
C ALA A 304 -38.46 10.78 -2.52
N SER A 305 -38.81 11.82 -1.76
CA SER A 305 -38.54 11.85 -0.31
C SER A 305 -39.40 10.83 0.44
N VAL A 306 -38.89 10.32 1.55
CA VAL A 306 -39.57 9.34 2.40
C VAL A 306 -39.72 9.90 3.80
N ALA A 307 -40.97 10.00 4.28
CA ALA A 307 -41.29 10.55 5.59
C ALA A 307 -41.29 9.49 6.72
N SER A 308 -41.43 8.21 6.37
CA SER A 308 -41.51 7.11 7.34
C SER A 308 -41.00 5.79 6.75
N LEU A 309 -40.37 4.97 7.58
CA LEU A 309 -39.85 3.64 7.21
C LEU A 309 -40.52 2.55 8.06
N GLN A 310 -40.89 1.44 7.44
CA GLN A 310 -41.35 0.26 8.18
C GLN A 310 -40.16 -0.59 8.64
N VAL A 311 -40.27 -1.15 9.85
CA VAL A 311 -39.34 -2.14 10.38
C VAL A 311 -40.12 -3.32 10.96
N GLN A 312 -39.71 -4.53 10.62
CA GLN A 312 -40.19 -5.76 11.25
C GLN A 312 -39.24 -6.15 12.38
N VAL A 313 -39.82 -6.45 13.54
CA VAL A 313 -39.15 -6.66 14.81
C VAL A 313 -39.49 -8.06 15.32
N PRO A 314 -38.50 -8.90 15.66
CA PRO A 314 -38.75 -10.20 16.28
C PRO A 314 -39.55 -10.07 17.59
N GLU A 315 -40.40 -11.05 17.91
CA GLU A 315 -41.32 -11.00 19.06
C GLU A 315 -40.60 -10.89 20.43
N ASP A 316 -39.35 -11.31 20.50
CA ASP A 316 -38.53 -11.32 21.72
C ASP A 316 -37.56 -10.14 21.83
N VAL A 317 -37.70 -9.14 20.93
CA VAL A 317 -36.85 -7.95 20.85
C VAL A 317 -37.66 -6.69 21.16
N ASP A 318 -37.17 -5.92 22.13
CA ASP A 318 -37.73 -4.62 22.48
C ASP A 318 -36.88 -3.50 21.84
N ILE A 319 -37.46 -2.68 20.95
CA ILE A 319 -36.78 -1.50 20.41
C ILE A 319 -36.69 -0.42 21.50
N GLN A 320 -35.48 0.05 21.79
CA GLN A 320 -35.21 1.09 22.78
C GLN A 320 -35.26 2.50 22.16
N GLY A 321 -34.84 2.65 20.91
CA GLY A 321 -34.87 3.94 20.21
C GLY A 321 -34.43 3.86 18.76
N ALA A 322 -34.71 4.93 18.02
CA ALA A 322 -34.23 5.14 16.66
C ALA A 322 -33.73 6.58 16.51
N SER A 323 -32.72 6.78 15.67
CA SER A 323 -32.21 8.11 15.32
C SER A 323 -31.79 8.17 13.85
N ILE A 324 -31.86 9.36 13.26
CA ILE A 324 -31.38 9.63 11.90
C ILE A 324 -30.31 10.71 11.99
N ASN A 325 -29.12 10.44 11.48
CA ASN A 325 -27.96 11.33 11.60
C ASN A 325 -27.74 11.77 13.06
N ASN A 326 -27.90 10.82 14.00
CA ASN A 326 -27.86 11.01 15.46
C ASN A 326 -28.98 11.88 16.07
N VAL A 327 -29.97 12.30 15.29
CA VAL A 327 -31.17 12.99 15.79
C VAL A 327 -32.24 11.97 16.16
N PRO A 328 -32.72 11.89 17.40
CA PRO A 328 -33.74 10.93 17.81
C PRO A 328 -35.03 11.11 17.01
N VAL A 329 -35.60 10.00 16.52
CA VAL A 329 -36.86 9.97 15.76
C VAL A 329 -37.90 9.12 16.47
N PRO A 330 -39.20 9.51 16.40
CA PRO A 330 -40.25 8.74 17.06
C PRO A 330 -40.50 7.40 16.35
N ILE A 331 -40.78 6.38 17.16
CA ILE A 331 -41.16 5.03 16.71
C ILE A 331 -42.63 4.81 17.11
N GLN A 332 -43.45 4.41 16.15
CA GLN A 332 -44.84 4.00 16.37
C GLN A 332 -44.95 2.49 16.18
N VAL A 333 -45.15 1.75 17.27
CA VAL A 333 -45.48 0.33 17.20
C VAL A 333 -46.94 0.20 16.76
N LEU A 334 -47.19 -0.55 15.69
CA LEU A 334 -48.54 -0.72 15.16
C LEU A 334 -49.32 -1.68 16.07
N PRO A 335 -50.38 -1.23 16.77
CA PRO A 335 -51.12 -2.08 17.72
C PRO A 335 -51.83 -3.26 17.04
N ASP A 336 -52.18 -3.11 15.75
CA ASP A 336 -52.90 -4.11 14.96
C ASP A 336 -51.95 -5.14 14.28
N SER A 337 -50.63 -5.02 14.46
CA SER A 337 -49.64 -5.90 13.84
C SER A 337 -48.40 -6.06 14.74
N PRO A 338 -48.45 -6.95 15.75
CA PRO A 338 -47.29 -7.23 16.60
C PRO A 338 -46.09 -7.65 15.74
N GLY A 339 -44.91 -7.12 16.06
CA GLY A 339 -43.70 -7.30 15.27
C GLY A 339 -43.54 -6.34 14.09
N ARG A 340 -44.38 -5.31 13.95
CA ARG A 340 -44.16 -4.19 13.01
C ARG A 340 -44.13 -2.85 13.73
N ALA A 341 -43.13 -2.04 13.40
CA ALA A 341 -43.04 -0.66 13.85
C ALA A 341 -42.79 0.28 12.67
N VAL A 342 -43.20 1.53 12.82
CA VAL A 342 -42.97 2.60 11.84
C VAL A 342 -42.05 3.63 12.49
N ILE A 343 -40.95 3.93 11.82
CA ILE A 343 -40.00 4.97 12.21
C ILE A 343 -40.37 6.24 11.45
N LEU A 344 -40.62 7.33 12.16
CA LEU A 344 -40.99 8.61 11.56
C LEU A 344 -39.74 9.45 11.27
N CYS A 345 -39.25 9.37 10.03
CA CYS A 345 -37.97 9.91 9.61
C CYS A 345 -37.98 11.43 9.36
N GLY A 346 -39.15 12.02 9.09
CA GLY A 346 -39.22 13.34 8.44
C GLY A 346 -38.79 13.25 6.98
N ASP A 347 -38.84 14.36 6.23
CA ASP A 347 -38.47 14.35 4.81
C ASP A 347 -36.99 14.06 4.63
N LEU A 348 -36.66 12.81 4.30
CA LEU A 348 -35.29 12.42 3.98
C LEU A 348 -34.83 13.12 2.68
N PRO A 349 -33.66 13.77 2.69
CA PRO A 349 -33.14 14.48 1.52
C PRO A 349 -32.80 13.50 0.37
N LEU A 350 -33.13 13.90 -0.85
CA LEU A 350 -32.83 13.14 -2.07
C LEU A 350 -31.32 13.13 -2.33
N GLU A 351 -30.81 11.98 -2.79
CA GLU A 351 -29.40 11.75 -3.19
C GLU A 351 -28.37 12.09 -2.10
N GLN A 352 -28.81 12.19 -0.84
CA GLN A 352 -27.93 12.43 0.31
C GLN A 352 -27.95 11.24 1.24
N PHE A 353 -26.76 10.83 1.65
CA PHE A 353 -26.58 9.76 2.64
C PHE A 353 -27.18 10.16 3.98
N SER A 354 -28.05 9.30 4.53
CA SER A 354 -28.64 9.46 5.86
C SER A 354 -28.43 8.18 6.67
N LEU A 355 -27.89 8.30 7.89
CA LEU A 355 -27.64 7.15 8.76
C LEU A 355 -28.83 6.93 9.69
N LEU A 356 -29.61 5.87 9.47
CA LEU A 356 -30.63 5.40 10.41
C LEU A 356 -29.99 4.44 11.42
N ARG A 357 -30.06 4.77 12.71
CA ARG A 357 -29.62 3.91 13.81
C ARG A 357 -30.82 3.43 14.61
N VAL A 358 -30.96 2.13 14.79
CA VAL A 358 -31.99 1.50 15.62
C VAL A 358 -31.32 0.70 16.72
N THR A 359 -31.67 0.97 17.98
CA THR A 359 -31.17 0.22 19.14
C THR A 359 -32.27 -0.64 19.73
N ALA A 360 -31.96 -1.88 20.03
CA ALA A 360 -32.91 -2.84 20.56
C ALA A 360 -32.24 -3.79 21.56
N THR A 361 -33.05 -4.44 22.39
CA THR A 361 -32.58 -5.35 23.43
C THR A 361 -33.42 -6.60 23.46
N GLN A 362 -32.79 -7.74 23.71
CA GLN A 362 -33.41 -9.04 23.90
C GLN A 362 -33.01 -9.59 25.27
N ARG A 363 -33.94 -10.28 25.93
CA ARG A 363 -33.71 -10.89 27.25
C ARG A 363 -32.62 -11.97 27.20
N PRO A 364 -31.85 -12.17 28.28
CA PRO A 364 -30.74 -13.12 28.31
C PRO A 364 -31.26 -14.55 28.16
N GLN A 365 -30.82 -15.22 27.10
CA GLN A 365 -31.07 -16.64 26.85
C GLN A 365 -29.74 -17.25 26.40
N TRP A 366 -28.94 -17.69 27.38
CA TRP A 366 -27.62 -18.29 27.18
C TRP A 366 -27.70 -19.82 27.18
N ASP A 367 -26.62 -20.49 26.78
CA ASP A 367 -26.45 -21.95 26.81
C ASP A 367 -27.36 -22.74 25.85
N HIS A 368 -27.87 -22.10 24.79
CA HIS A 368 -28.64 -22.73 23.73
C HIS A 368 -28.21 -22.22 22.34
N VAL A 369 -28.23 -23.11 21.33
CA VAL A 369 -27.97 -22.75 19.93
C VAL A 369 -29.20 -22.04 19.36
N ARG A 370 -29.07 -20.80 18.90
CA ARG A 370 -30.19 -20.04 18.31
C ARG A 370 -29.75 -18.99 17.27
N PRO A 371 -30.61 -18.62 16.31
CA PRO A 371 -30.34 -17.48 15.44
C PRO A 371 -30.33 -16.18 16.26
N LEU A 372 -29.40 -15.28 15.94
CA LEU A 372 -29.43 -13.92 16.47
C LEU A 372 -30.65 -13.16 15.89
N PRO A 373 -31.33 -12.34 16.71
CA PRO A 373 -32.52 -11.61 16.26
C PRO A 373 -32.16 -10.60 15.17
N LYS A 374 -32.94 -10.53 14.09
CA LYS A 374 -32.67 -9.62 12.96
C LYS A 374 -33.84 -8.66 12.73
N LEU A 375 -33.53 -7.36 12.58
CA LEU A 375 -34.50 -6.36 12.11
C LEU A 375 -34.58 -6.39 10.58
N ILE A 376 -35.79 -6.39 10.03
CA ILE A 376 -36.02 -6.41 8.58
C ILE A 376 -36.66 -5.09 8.16
N PHE A 377 -36.07 -4.45 7.15
CA PHE A 377 -36.57 -3.19 6.59
C PHE A 377 -37.16 -3.45 5.19
N PRO A 378 -38.46 -3.74 5.07
CA PRO A 378 -39.08 -4.16 3.81
C PRO A 378 -39.03 -3.09 2.72
N ASP A 379 -38.99 -1.81 3.10
CA ASP A 379 -39.00 -0.69 2.16
C ASP A 379 -37.59 -0.37 1.61
N ILE A 380 -36.53 -1.02 2.13
CA ILE A 380 -35.13 -0.72 1.80
C ILE A 380 -34.50 -1.89 1.04
N HIS A 381 -33.91 -1.59 -0.12
CA HIS A 381 -33.10 -2.56 -0.83
C HIS A 381 -31.68 -2.58 -0.26
N ILE A 382 -31.38 -3.59 0.56
CA ILE A 382 -30.07 -3.76 1.20
C ILE A 382 -29.06 -4.29 0.19
N THR A 383 -28.05 -3.47 -0.12
CA THR A 383 -26.96 -3.79 -1.07
C THR A 383 -25.78 -4.48 -0.40
N GLN A 384 -25.56 -4.21 0.89
CA GLN A 384 -24.49 -4.80 1.68
C GLN A 384 -24.97 -4.98 3.12
N GLU A 385 -24.66 -6.13 3.71
CA GLU A 385 -24.96 -6.44 5.10
C GLU A 385 -23.71 -6.94 5.82
N ARG A 386 -23.37 -6.31 6.95
CA ARG A 386 -22.30 -6.71 7.86
C ARG A 386 -22.86 -6.96 9.25
N THR A 387 -22.41 -8.03 9.89
CA THR A 387 -22.80 -8.37 11.25
C THR A 387 -21.57 -8.49 12.13
N THR A 388 -21.56 -7.81 13.28
CA THR A 388 -20.55 -7.97 14.33
C THR A 388 -21.20 -8.53 15.59
N LEU A 389 -20.54 -9.50 16.22
CA LEU A 389 -20.96 -10.09 17.49
C LEU A 389 -19.84 -9.91 18.50
N PHE A 390 -20.11 -9.09 19.51
CA PHE A 390 -19.30 -8.96 20.70
C PHE A 390 -19.88 -9.81 21.82
N VAL A 391 -19.06 -10.61 22.49
CA VAL A 391 -19.45 -11.41 23.66
C VAL A 391 -18.56 -11.02 24.83
N GLU A 392 -19.16 -10.40 25.85
CA GLU A 392 -18.44 -9.91 27.03
C GLU A 392 -18.20 -11.05 28.04
N ALA A 393 -16.99 -11.10 28.60
CA ALA A 393 -16.65 -12.01 29.67
C ALA A 393 -17.59 -11.81 30.87
N PRO A 394 -18.00 -12.89 31.57
CA PRO A 394 -17.48 -14.25 31.50
C PRO A 394 -18.22 -15.16 30.50
N LEU A 395 -19.00 -14.60 29.57
CA LEU A 395 -19.55 -15.37 28.45
C LEU A 395 -18.47 -15.58 27.37
N ALA A 396 -18.65 -16.62 26.57
CA ALA A 396 -17.84 -16.94 25.42
C ALA A 396 -18.74 -17.53 24.32
N VAL A 397 -18.28 -17.41 23.07
CA VAL A 397 -18.92 -18.09 21.96
C VAL A 397 -18.52 -19.57 21.99
N ARG A 398 -19.51 -20.46 22.16
CA ARG A 398 -19.29 -21.91 22.12
C ARG A 398 -19.36 -22.47 20.71
N SER A 399 -20.32 -22.01 19.92
CA SER A 399 -20.44 -22.34 18.51
C SER A 399 -21.05 -21.17 17.75
N VAL A 400 -20.61 -20.96 16.50
CA VAL A 400 -21.23 -20.04 15.56
C VAL A 400 -21.35 -20.74 14.21
N THR A 401 -22.53 -20.66 13.61
CA THR A 401 -22.82 -21.19 12.29
C THR A 401 -23.40 -20.06 11.43
N PRO A 402 -22.60 -19.46 10.54
CA PRO A 402 -23.09 -18.46 9.61
C PRO A 402 -23.93 -19.11 8.50
N HIS A 403 -25.08 -18.52 8.15
CA HIS A 403 -25.90 -18.93 7.01
C HIS A 403 -25.96 -17.80 5.99
N ALA A 404 -25.48 -18.07 4.76
CA ALA A 404 -25.27 -17.05 3.72
C ALA A 404 -24.40 -15.86 4.18
N MET A 405 -23.45 -16.12 5.10
CA MET A 405 -22.46 -15.14 5.55
C MET A 405 -21.05 -15.76 5.54
N VAL A 406 -20.05 -14.92 5.32
CA VAL A 406 -18.63 -15.27 5.43
C VAL A 406 -18.04 -14.57 6.64
N GLN A 407 -17.28 -15.30 7.45
CA GLN A 407 -16.54 -14.72 8.57
C GLN A 407 -15.36 -13.91 8.03
N THR A 408 -15.32 -12.62 8.37
CA THR A 408 -14.29 -11.67 7.92
C THR A 408 -13.28 -11.30 9.01
N GLY A 409 -13.57 -11.62 10.27
CA GLY A 409 -12.64 -11.34 11.36
C GLY A 409 -13.01 -12.02 12.69
N LEU A 410 -11.98 -12.23 13.50
CA LEU A 410 -12.07 -12.64 14.90
C LEU A 410 -10.98 -11.88 15.67
N SER A 411 -11.37 -11.14 16.71
CA SER A 411 -10.45 -10.51 17.65
C SER A 411 -10.87 -10.86 19.08
N ARG A 412 -9.89 -10.99 19.97
CA ARG A 412 -10.08 -11.20 21.41
C ARG A 412 -9.47 -10.06 22.22
N ASP A 413 -9.36 -8.88 21.61
CA ASP A 413 -8.75 -7.71 22.22
C ASP A 413 -9.77 -7.07 23.19
N GLY A 414 -9.53 -7.19 24.50
CA GLY A 414 -10.35 -6.57 25.55
C GLY A 414 -11.11 -7.57 26.44
N PRO A 415 -12.22 -7.16 27.07
CA PRO A 415 -12.95 -7.98 28.04
C PRO A 415 -13.85 -9.04 27.40
N GLY A 416 -13.67 -9.40 26.13
CA GLY A 416 -14.58 -10.29 25.41
C GLY A 416 -14.07 -10.73 24.04
N GLU A 417 -14.94 -11.36 23.27
CA GLU A 417 -14.67 -11.86 21.91
C GLU A 417 -15.44 -11.06 20.87
N TRP A 418 -14.77 -10.59 19.82
CA TRP A 418 -15.35 -9.88 18.69
C TRP A 418 -15.32 -10.75 17.44
N TRP A 419 -16.49 -11.02 16.86
CA TRP A 419 -16.67 -11.77 15.63
C TRP A 419 -17.24 -10.85 14.56
N SER A 420 -16.73 -10.93 13.33
CA SER A 420 -17.23 -10.15 12.19
C SER A 420 -17.62 -11.05 11.02
N PHE A 421 -18.77 -10.77 10.44
CA PHE A 421 -19.36 -11.50 9.32
C PHE A 421 -19.84 -10.53 8.24
N GLN A 422 -19.78 -10.95 6.98
CA GLN A 422 -20.31 -10.23 5.83
C GLN A 422 -21.28 -11.14 5.08
N SER A 423 -22.45 -10.62 4.74
CA SER A 423 -23.47 -11.34 3.98
C SER A 423 -23.05 -11.54 2.52
N VAL A 424 -23.42 -12.69 1.96
CA VAL A 424 -23.25 -13.03 0.54
C VAL A 424 -24.58 -12.94 -0.21
N GLU A 425 -25.71 -13.17 0.47
CA GLU A 425 -27.04 -13.22 -0.13
C GLU A 425 -28.10 -12.56 0.78
N ALA A 426 -29.20 -12.12 0.17
CA ALA A 426 -30.33 -11.61 0.92
C ALA A 426 -30.91 -12.69 1.86
N GLY A 427 -31.30 -12.30 3.08
CA GLY A 427 -31.85 -13.24 4.06
C GLY A 427 -30.81 -13.96 4.93
N SER A 428 -29.54 -13.56 4.87
CA SER A 428 -28.49 -14.05 5.74
C SER A 428 -28.82 -13.92 7.23
N HIS A 429 -28.37 -14.89 8.03
CA HIS A 429 -28.52 -14.87 9.49
C HIS A 429 -27.37 -15.61 10.17
N LEU A 430 -27.12 -15.26 11.43
CA LEU A 430 -26.07 -15.85 12.25
C LEU A 430 -26.69 -16.71 13.34
N ILE A 431 -26.34 -18.00 13.40
CA ILE A 431 -26.72 -18.90 14.50
C ILE A 431 -25.55 -18.96 15.48
N ALA A 432 -25.79 -18.70 16.76
CA ALA A 432 -24.76 -18.72 17.79
C ALA A 432 -25.24 -19.45 19.06
N GLU A 433 -24.31 -20.17 19.69
CA GLU A 433 -24.44 -20.65 21.07
C GLU A 433 -23.49 -19.83 21.95
N ILE A 434 -24.06 -18.99 22.81
CA ILE A 434 -23.31 -18.12 23.71
C ILE A 434 -23.57 -18.61 25.13
N GLY A 435 -22.52 -18.82 25.91
CA GLY A 435 -22.62 -19.32 27.27
C GLY A 435 -21.30 -19.18 28.02
N ARG A 436 -21.17 -19.77 29.21
CA ARG A 436 -19.87 -19.81 29.90
C ARG A 436 -18.87 -20.68 29.12
N PRO A 437 -17.59 -20.31 29.04
CA PRO A 437 -16.58 -21.13 28.36
C PRO A 437 -16.51 -22.51 29.02
N GLN A 438 -16.59 -23.57 28.21
CA GLN A 438 -16.28 -24.93 28.63
C GLN A 438 -14.88 -25.26 28.10
N ALA A 439 -13.95 -25.59 29.00
CA ALA A 439 -12.61 -25.96 28.57
C ALA A 439 -12.59 -27.39 28.04
N ASP A 440 -11.94 -27.60 26.90
CA ASP A 440 -11.54 -28.94 26.44
C ASP A 440 -10.25 -29.29 27.19
N ILE A 441 -10.33 -30.22 28.13
CA ILE A 441 -9.26 -30.56 29.06
C ILE A 441 -8.78 -31.98 28.74
N GLU A 442 -7.50 -32.09 28.44
CA GLU A 442 -6.79 -33.36 28.41
C GLU A 442 -6.26 -33.69 29.81
N ALA A 443 -6.46 -34.93 30.25
CA ALA A 443 -5.96 -35.41 31.53
C ALA A 443 -5.06 -36.64 31.36
N THR A 444 -3.86 -36.54 31.91
CA THR A 444 -2.90 -37.65 32.01
C THR A 444 -2.81 -38.10 33.46
N ILE A 445 -3.19 -39.34 33.73
CA ILE A 445 -3.30 -39.89 35.08
C ILE A 445 -2.20 -40.92 35.31
N ARG A 446 -1.49 -40.82 36.44
CA ARG A 446 -0.55 -41.83 36.92
C ARG A 446 -0.93 -42.23 38.34
N ALA A 447 -1.34 -43.47 38.53
CA ALA A 447 -1.79 -43.97 39.82
C ALA A 447 -0.93 -45.14 40.30
N VAL A 448 -0.70 -45.20 41.61
CA VAL A 448 -0.11 -46.36 42.28
C VAL A 448 -1.01 -46.75 43.45
N ALA A 449 -1.56 -47.96 43.42
CA ALA A 449 -2.45 -48.48 44.44
C ALA A 449 -1.78 -49.63 45.19
N ALA A 450 -1.59 -49.48 46.50
CA ALA A 450 -1.18 -50.54 47.41
C ALA A 450 -2.43 -51.26 47.92
N LEU A 451 -2.65 -52.48 47.46
CA LEU A 451 -3.84 -53.27 47.72
C LEU A 451 -3.57 -54.32 48.79
N LEU A 452 -3.55 -53.89 50.05
CA LEU A 452 -3.54 -54.78 51.20
C LEU A 452 -4.98 -55.12 51.64
N PRO A 453 -5.21 -56.32 52.20
CA PRO A 453 -6.57 -56.76 52.59
C PRO A 453 -7.26 -55.80 53.57
N ASP A 454 -6.53 -55.24 54.53
CA ASP A 454 -7.12 -54.51 55.65
C ASP A 454 -7.25 -53.00 55.41
N ALA A 455 -6.39 -52.42 54.57
CA ALA A 455 -6.32 -50.98 54.37
C ALA A 455 -5.67 -50.61 53.02
N PRO A 456 -6.38 -50.76 51.89
CA PRO A 456 -5.83 -50.36 50.61
C PRO A 456 -5.67 -48.84 50.54
N ALA A 457 -4.61 -48.40 49.87
CA ALA A 457 -4.29 -47.00 49.68
C ALA A 457 -3.86 -46.73 48.25
N GLU A 458 -4.12 -45.52 47.77
CA GLU A 458 -3.82 -45.12 46.40
C GLU A 458 -3.31 -43.69 46.40
N ILE A 459 -2.27 -43.44 45.62
CA ILE A 459 -1.82 -42.10 45.27
C ILE A 459 -2.01 -41.90 43.77
N VAL A 460 -2.66 -40.80 43.41
CA VAL A 460 -2.95 -40.44 42.02
C VAL A 460 -2.30 -39.10 41.71
N GLN A 461 -1.49 -39.07 40.66
CA GLN A 461 -1.00 -37.84 40.07
C GLN A 461 -1.74 -37.58 38.76
N ILE A 462 -2.30 -36.38 38.63
CA ILE A 462 -3.13 -35.97 37.49
C ILE A 462 -2.51 -34.72 36.88
N GLN A 463 -2.10 -34.80 35.62
CA GLN A 463 -1.70 -33.65 34.82
C GLN A 463 -2.87 -33.22 33.95
N LEU A 464 -3.30 -31.97 34.08
CA LEU A 464 -4.40 -31.38 33.34
C LEU A 464 -3.85 -30.34 32.38
N ARG A 465 -4.23 -30.43 31.11
CA ARG A 465 -3.89 -29.46 30.07
C ARG A 465 -5.16 -29.00 29.38
N SER A 466 -5.37 -27.69 29.29
CA SER A 466 -6.47 -27.15 28.49
C SER A 466 -6.02 -26.99 27.04
N ASN A 467 -6.71 -27.68 26.12
CA ASN A 467 -6.53 -27.55 24.68
C ASN A 467 -7.37 -26.39 24.11
N SER A 468 -8.48 -26.07 24.76
CA SER A 468 -9.27 -24.86 24.51
C SER A 468 -10.03 -24.41 25.76
N GLY A 469 -10.42 -23.13 25.80
CA GLY A 469 -11.17 -22.54 26.90
C GLY A 469 -10.33 -22.28 28.16
N SER A 470 -11.01 -21.89 29.23
CA SER A 470 -10.40 -21.81 30.56
C SER A 470 -11.40 -22.23 31.64
N GLN A 471 -10.91 -22.91 32.67
CA GLN A 471 -11.77 -23.43 33.74
C GLN A 471 -11.10 -23.32 35.11
N PHE A 472 -11.86 -22.91 36.12
CA PHE A 472 -11.38 -22.74 37.50
C PHE A 472 -11.60 -23.97 38.37
N ALA A 473 -12.46 -24.91 37.96
CA ALA A 473 -12.75 -26.09 38.75
C ALA A 473 -12.87 -27.34 37.89
N VAL A 474 -12.32 -28.46 38.36
CA VAL A 474 -12.50 -29.79 37.76
C VAL A 474 -13.14 -30.72 38.78
N SER A 475 -13.85 -31.73 38.28
CA SER A 475 -14.53 -32.71 39.12
C SER A 475 -14.06 -34.12 38.77
N PHE A 476 -13.91 -34.96 39.78
CA PHE A 476 -13.52 -36.36 39.63
C PHE A 476 -14.53 -37.25 40.34
N ARG A 477 -14.94 -38.35 39.73
CA ARG A 477 -15.70 -39.41 40.39
C ARG A 477 -14.74 -40.30 41.18
N ILE A 478 -15.05 -40.46 42.47
CA ILE A 478 -14.31 -41.29 43.41
C ILE A 478 -14.82 -42.74 43.28
N PRO A 479 -13.94 -43.75 43.15
CA PRO A 479 -14.36 -45.15 43.11
C PRO A 479 -15.15 -45.55 44.35
N ALA A 480 -16.15 -46.42 44.19
CA ALA A 480 -16.98 -46.87 45.30
C ALA A 480 -16.13 -47.56 46.39
N GLY A 481 -16.35 -47.22 47.66
CA GLY A 481 -15.57 -47.71 48.79
C GLY A 481 -14.25 -46.97 49.04
N TRP A 482 -13.91 -45.95 48.25
CA TRP A 482 -12.73 -45.11 48.46
C TRP A 482 -13.07 -43.76 49.08
N THR A 483 -12.14 -43.24 49.87
CA THR A 483 -12.24 -41.95 50.56
C THR A 483 -11.00 -41.11 50.27
N VAL A 484 -11.20 -39.83 49.96
CA VAL A 484 -10.11 -38.88 49.72
C VAL A 484 -9.54 -38.44 51.06
N LEU A 485 -8.23 -38.62 51.26
CA LEU A 485 -7.51 -38.17 52.45
C LEU A 485 -6.92 -36.78 52.26
N ASP A 486 -6.33 -36.52 51.09
CA ASP A 486 -5.65 -35.26 50.79
C ASP A 486 -5.64 -34.97 49.28
N VAL A 487 -5.59 -33.68 48.93
CA VAL A 487 -5.42 -33.18 47.56
C VAL A 487 -4.44 -32.00 47.58
N ALA A 488 -3.33 -32.13 46.84
CA ALA A 488 -2.28 -31.13 46.75
C ALA A 488 -1.98 -30.76 45.30
N GLY A 489 -1.57 -29.50 45.06
CA GLY A 489 -1.01 -29.09 43.77
C GLY A 489 0.46 -29.50 43.64
N THR A 490 0.90 -29.95 42.46
CA THR A 490 2.28 -30.39 42.23
C THR A 490 3.24 -29.29 41.75
N SER A 491 2.73 -28.08 41.51
CA SER A 491 3.50 -26.93 41.04
C SER A 491 2.99 -25.63 41.66
N GLU A 492 3.84 -24.60 41.73
CA GLU A 492 3.44 -23.26 42.20
C GLU A 492 2.27 -22.67 41.38
N ALA A 493 2.21 -22.96 40.07
CA ALA A 493 1.11 -22.55 39.19
C ALA A 493 -0.25 -23.19 39.54
N THR A 494 -0.21 -24.29 40.31
CA THR A 494 -1.40 -25.02 40.75
C THR A 494 -1.82 -24.61 42.16
N LEU A 495 -0.96 -23.96 42.95
CA LEU A 495 -1.24 -23.55 44.32
C LEU A 495 -1.81 -22.12 44.40
N PRO A 496 -2.74 -21.84 45.33
CA PRO A 496 -3.45 -22.79 46.20
C PRO A 496 -4.60 -23.52 45.49
N VAL A 497 -4.90 -24.74 45.96
CA VAL A 497 -6.02 -25.58 45.53
C VAL A 497 -7.02 -25.71 46.68
N THR A 498 -8.30 -25.44 46.42
CA THR A 498 -9.40 -25.72 47.36
C THR A 498 -10.15 -26.95 46.85
N TRP A 499 -10.56 -27.85 47.74
CA TRP A 499 -11.27 -29.05 47.32
C TRP A 499 -12.37 -29.44 48.32
N MET A 500 -13.40 -30.12 47.82
CA MET A 500 -14.51 -30.64 48.60
C MET A 500 -15.01 -31.96 48.02
N VAL A 501 -15.56 -32.82 48.86
CA VAL A 501 -16.17 -34.08 48.43
C VAL A 501 -17.67 -34.01 48.62
N GLU A 502 -18.42 -34.09 47.52
CA GLU A 502 -19.87 -34.23 47.53
C GLU A 502 -20.22 -35.72 47.56
N LYS A 503 -20.94 -36.16 48.60
CA LYS A 503 -21.39 -37.54 48.74
C LYS A 503 -22.84 -37.66 48.26
N SER A 504 -23.05 -38.37 47.15
CA SER A 504 -24.38 -38.85 46.73
C SER A 504 -24.55 -40.34 47.07
N SER A 505 -25.79 -40.81 47.13
CA SER A 505 -26.13 -42.20 47.45
C SER A 505 -25.53 -43.23 46.49
N GLU A 506 -25.20 -42.82 45.25
CA GLU A 506 -24.65 -43.70 44.22
C GLU A 506 -23.22 -43.34 43.77
N ASN A 507 -22.78 -42.09 43.97
CA ASN A 507 -21.46 -41.60 43.53
C ASN A 507 -20.90 -40.57 44.51
N SER A 508 -19.62 -40.65 44.85
CA SER A 508 -18.91 -39.56 45.53
C SER A 508 -18.11 -38.77 44.51
N LEU A 509 -18.24 -37.44 44.51
CA LEU A 509 -17.55 -36.53 43.59
C LEU A 509 -16.54 -35.68 44.37
N LEU A 510 -15.30 -35.65 43.88
CA LEU A 510 -14.27 -34.73 44.33
C LEU A 510 -14.30 -33.48 43.44
N HIS A 511 -14.63 -32.33 44.00
CA HIS A 511 -14.54 -31.03 43.33
C HIS A 511 -13.24 -30.36 43.73
N VAL A 512 -12.47 -29.90 42.74
CA VAL A 512 -11.19 -29.22 42.92
C VAL A 512 -11.26 -27.86 42.24
N GLU A 513 -11.07 -26.80 42.99
CA GLU A 513 -11.06 -25.40 42.54
C GLU A 513 -9.65 -24.81 42.63
N PHE A 514 -9.22 -24.18 41.54
CA PHE A 514 -7.93 -23.55 41.39
C PHE A 514 -8.03 -22.04 41.62
N ALA A 515 -7.05 -21.46 42.32
CA ALA A 515 -6.99 -20.00 42.49
C ALA A 515 -6.73 -19.21 41.18
N ARG A 516 -6.11 -19.86 40.19
CA ARG A 516 -5.92 -19.34 38.83
C ARG A 516 -6.55 -20.31 37.83
N PRO A 517 -7.17 -19.85 36.72
CA PRO A 517 -7.80 -20.75 35.78
C PRO A 517 -6.78 -21.67 35.10
N LEU A 518 -7.20 -22.87 34.69
CA LEU A 518 -6.49 -23.69 33.72
C LEU A 518 -6.72 -23.07 32.33
N ALA A 519 -5.82 -22.20 31.89
CA ALA A 519 -5.91 -21.51 30.59
C ALA A 519 -5.37 -22.38 29.44
N THR A 520 -5.77 -22.05 28.21
CA THR A 520 -5.32 -22.76 27.00
C THR A 520 -3.80 -22.80 26.91
N GLY A 521 -3.24 -24.00 26.72
CA GLY A 521 -1.80 -24.23 26.63
C GLY A 521 -1.07 -24.32 27.98
N GLN A 522 -1.74 -24.03 29.11
CA GLN A 522 -1.17 -24.22 30.45
C GLN A 522 -1.42 -25.64 30.97
N GLU A 523 -0.47 -26.12 31.77
CA GLU A 523 -0.55 -27.41 32.47
C GLU A 523 -0.65 -27.18 33.98
N LYS A 524 -1.55 -27.90 34.64
CA LYS A 524 -1.67 -27.95 36.11
C LYS A 524 -1.59 -29.39 36.59
N GLY A 525 -0.85 -29.62 37.66
CA GLY A 525 -0.69 -30.96 38.23
C GLY A 525 -1.31 -31.07 39.61
N LEU A 526 -2.07 -32.13 39.83
CA LEU A 526 -2.71 -32.48 41.10
C LEU A 526 -2.15 -33.82 41.61
N GLN A 527 -2.05 -33.94 42.93
CA GLN A 527 -1.82 -35.18 43.65
C GLN A 527 -3.01 -35.43 44.57
N VAL A 528 -3.59 -36.62 44.51
CA VAL A 528 -4.73 -37.03 45.33
C VAL A 528 -4.38 -38.32 46.06
N LEU A 529 -4.48 -38.31 47.38
CA LEU A 529 -4.28 -39.47 48.23
C LEU A 529 -5.64 -40.05 48.63
N LEU A 530 -5.84 -41.34 48.39
CA LEU A 530 -7.07 -42.05 48.71
C LEU A 530 -6.81 -43.26 49.63
N ARG A 531 -7.84 -43.61 50.41
CA ARG A 531 -7.91 -44.84 51.20
C ARG A 531 -9.18 -45.60 50.86
N GLY A 532 -9.02 -46.87 50.50
CA GLY A 532 -10.11 -47.77 50.18
C GLY A 532 -10.60 -48.58 51.39
N ALA A 533 -11.79 -49.15 51.26
CA ALA A 533 -12.35 -50.13 52.18
C ALA A 533 -11.59 -51.47 52.07
N PRO A 534 -11.60 -52.31 53.13
CA PRO A 534 -10.97 -53.63 53.12
C PRO A 534 -11.39 -54.48 51.92
N ILE A 535 -10.42 -55.18 51.31
CA ILE A 535 -10.62 -55.95 50.09
C ILE A 535 -11.05 -57.38 50.45
N THR A 536 -12.21 -57.80 49.94
CA THR A 536 -12.62 -59.22 49.92
C THR A 536 -12.25 -59.85 48.58
N THR A 537 -11.33 -60.81 48.59
CA THR A 537 -10.76 -61.49 47.39
C THR A 537 -11.77 -62.23 46.52
N SER A 538 -13.00 -62.46 47.00
CA SER A 538 -14.03 -63.23 46.28
C SER A 538 -14.96 -62.39 45.39
N GLN A 539 -14.97 -61.05 45.51
CA GLN A 539 -15.86 -60.19 44.73
C GLN A 539 -15.10 -59.23 43.83
N PRO A 540 -15.59 -58.98 42.60
CA PRO A 540 -15.07 -57.90 41.76
C PRO A 540 -15.12 -56.55 42.47
N MET A 541 -14.00 -55.83 42.48
CA MET A 541 -13.95 -54.49 43.05
C MET A 541 -13.92 -53.43 41.94
N PRO A 542 -14.44 -52.21 42.19
CA PRO A 542 -14.27 -51.09 41.27
C PRO A 542 -12.78 -50.79 41.07
N PHE A 543 -12.40 -50.42 39.84
CA PHE A 543 -11.02 -50.09 39.53
C PHE A 543 -10.56 -48.85 40.33
N PRO A 544 -9.45 -48.96 41.10
CA PRO A 544 -9.02 -47.93 42.02
C PRO A 544 -8.24 -46.85 41.28
N VAL A 545 -8.96 -45.99 40.54
CA VAL A 545 -8.45 -44.77 39.88
C VAL A 545 -9.55 -43.72 39.85
N LEU A 546 -9.24 -42.46 40.16
CA LEU A 546 -10.18 -41.35 39.97
C LEU A 546 -10.63 -41.21 38.51
N GLN A 547 -11.93 -41.03 38.26
CA GLN A 547 -12.45 -40.81 36.91
C GLN A 547 -12.73 -39.31 36.70
N PRO A 548 -11.95 -38.59 35.88
CA PRO A 548 -12.22 -37.17 35.61
C PRO A 548 -13.54 -36.99 34.87
N LEU A 549 -14.33 -36.01 35.28
CA LEU A 549 -15.58 -35.58 34.65
C LEU A 549 -15.30 -34.36 33.76
N ILE A 550 -14.43 -34.56 32.77
CA ILE A 550 -14.00 -33.51 31.83
C ILE A 550 -14.46 -33.85 30.40
N ARG A 551 -14.60 -32.82 29.55
CA ARG A 551 -14.69 -33.01 28.10
C ARG A 551 -13.27 -32.95 27.56
N GLY A 552 -12.80 -34.06 26.99
CA GLY A 552 -11.47 -34.19 26.40
C GLY A 552 -10.92 -35.61 26.50
N VAL A 553 -9.65 -35.79 26.12
CA VAL A 553 -8.97 -37.09 26.13
C VAL A 553 -8.44 -37.38 27.52
N VAL A 554 -8.70 -38.60 28.01
CA VAL A 554 -8.17 -39.09 29.28
C VAL A 554 -7.26 -40.27 29.01
N SER A 555 -5.98 -40.11 29.30
CA SER A 555 -4.99 -41.19 29.22
C SER A 555 -4.40 -41.47 30.60
N GLY A 556 -3.88 -42.66 30.81
CA GLY A 556 -3.20 -42.92 32.06
C GLY A 556 -2.65 -44.32 32.25
N THR A 557 -1.93 -44.46 33.36
CA THR A 557 -1.38 -45.71 33.86
C THR A 557 -1.73 -45.90 35.32
N CYS A 558 -2.01 -47.13 35.72
CA CYS A 558 -2.26 -47.50 37.11
C CYS A 558 -1.49 -48.77 37.44
N GLN A 559 -0.70 -48.72 38.49
CA GLN A 559 0.08 -49.86 38.99
C GLN A 559 -0.53 -50.36 40.29
N LEU A 560 -1.00 -51.61 40.27
CA LEU A 560 -1.56 -52.29 41.43
C LEU A 560 -0.46 -53.11 42.10
N VAL A 561 -0.12 -52.77 43.34
CA VAL A 561 0.88 -53.46 44.16
C VAL A 561 0.15 -54.33 45.18
N MET A 562 0.30 -55.65 45.06
CA MET A 562 -0.43 -56.68 45.81
C MET A 562 0.53 -57.68 46.46
N PRO A 563 0.08 -58.52 47.42
CA PRO A 563 0.85 -59.68 47.86
C PRO A 563 1.22 -60.61 46.70
N LYS A 564 2.40 -61.24 46.73
CA LYS A 564 2.96 -62.08 45.65
C LYS A 564 2.02 -63.19 45.15
N ASP A 565 1.10 -63.65 46.01
CA ASP A 565 0.19 -64.75 45.70
C ASP A 565 -1.11 -64.29 45.00
N LEU A 566 -1.23 -62.99 44.69
CA LEU A 566 -2.42 -62.39 44.08
C LEU A 566 -2.06 -61.61 42.82
N TYR A 567 -2.87 -61.79 41.78
CA TYR A 567 -2.86 -60.96 40.58
C TYR A 567 -4.24 -60.40 40.30
N ALA A 568 -4.28 -59.26 39.60
CA ALA A 568 -5.52 -58.59 39.23
C ALA A 568 -5.80 -58.79 37.74
N GLU A 569 -6.99 -59.30 37.43
CA GLU A 569 -7.49 -59.41 36.06
C GLU A 569 -8.60 -58.39 35.82
N PRO A 570 -8.59 -57.68 34.68
CA PRO A 570 -9.71 -56.83 34.29
C PRO A 570 -10.91 -57.69 33.92
N LEU A 571 -12.12 -57.27 34.29
CA LEU A 571 -13.37 -57.89 33.80
C LEU A 571 -13.76 -57.40 32.40
N THR A 572 -13.02 -56.43 31.87
CA THR A 572 -13.19 -55.88 30.53
C THR A 572 -12.15 -56.52 29.61
N GLU A 573 -12.59 -57.36 28.67
CA GLU A 573 -11.72 -58.19 27.81
C GLU A 573 -10.71 -57.41 26.95
N SER A 574 -10.94 -56.11 26.72
CA SER A 574 -10.13 -55.24 25.87
C SER A 574 -9.12 -54.36 26.63
N SER A 575 -8.96 -54.51 27.94
CA SER A 575 -8.03 -53.68 28.72
C SER A 575 -6.61 -54.23 28.71
N ALA A 576 -5.66 -53.46 28.16
CA ALA A 576 -4.24 -53.78 28.17
C ALA A 576 -3.69 -53.76 29.61
N HIS A 577 -3.08 -54.88 30.01
CA HIS A 577 -2.40 -55.03 31.30
C HIS A 577 -1.13 -55.88 31.17
N THR A 578 -0.12 -55.57 31.96
CA THR A 578 1.18 -56.27 31.97
C THR A 578 1.71 -56.42 33.39
N HIS A 579 2.40 -57.52 33.65
CA HIS A 579 3.16 -57.68 34.89
C HIS A 579 4.49 -56.93 34.77
N ILE A 580 4.85 -56.19 35.80
CA ILE A 580 6.04 -55.34 35.80
C ILE A 580 6.93 -55.64 37.01
N GLU A 581 8.21 -55.34 36.90
CA GLU A 581 9.16 -55.52 38.00
C GLU A 581 9.04 -54.38 39.04
N PRO A 582 9.40 -54.63 40.32
CA PRO A 582 9.47 -53.60 41.37
C PRO A 582 10.30 -52.37 41.00
N SER A 583 11.29 -52.52 40.12
CA SER A 583 12.16 -51.45 39.63
C SER A 583 11.42 -50.43 38.75
N GLU A 584 10.29 -50.82 38.15
CA GLU A 584 9.48 -50.01 37.22
C GLU A 584 8.41 -49.17 37.92
N VAL A 585 8.21 -49.38 39.23
CA VAL A 585 7.27 -48.58 40.02
C VAL A 585 7.81 -47.17 40.24
N PRO A 586 7.05 -46.09 39.97
CA PRO A 586 7.48 -44.72 40.20
C PRO A 586 7.86 -44.48 41.66
N LYS A 587 9.17 -44.48 41.95
CA LYS A 587 9.72 -44.33 43.31
C LYS A 587 9.22 -43.09 44.04
N GLY A 588 8.96 -42.00 43.31
CA GLY A 588 8.40 -40.77 43.86
C GLY A 588 7.01 -40.97 44.45
N LEU A 589 6.11 -41.61 43.71
CA LEU A 589 4.74 -41.89 44.16
C LEU A 589 4.72 -42.94 45.27
N TRP A 590 5.49 -44.02 45.12
CA TRP A 590 5.61 -45.05 46.15
C TRP A 590 6.16 -44.49 47.47
N GLY A 591 7.16 -43.62 47.40
CA GLY A 591 7.74 -42.96 48.58
C GLY A 591 6.74 -42.10 49.35
N ILE A 592 5.73 -41.53 48.67
CA ILE A 592 4.66 -40.76 49.33
C ILE A 592 3.74 -41.69 50.13
N LEU A 593 3.33 -42.82 49.56
CA LEU A 593 2.51 -43.82 50.27
C LEU A 593 3.22 -44.33 51.53
N VAL A 594 4.51 -44.63 51.42
CA VAL A 594 5.35 -45.10 52.56
C VAL A 594 5.46 -44.04 53.66
N ARG A 595 5.55 -42.74 53.31
CA ARG A 595 5.71 -41.65 54.28
C ARG A 595 4.45 -41.29 55.06
N GLN A 596 3.28 -41.71 54.60
CA GLN A 596 1.98 -41.36 55.19
C GLN A 596 1.55 -42.35 56.31
N ASP A 597 2.50 -43.09 56.89
CA ASP A 597 2.28 -44.16 57.88
C ASP A 597 1.22 -45.19 57.46
N LEU A 598 1.05 -45.36 56.14
CA LEU A 598 0.20 -46.40 55.58
C LEU A 598 1.00 -47.70 55.54
N THR A 599 0.44 -48.77 56.10
CA THR A 599 0.94 -50.12 55.85
C THR A 599 0.91 -50.37 54.35
N VAL A 600 2.07 -50.63 53.75
CA VAL A 600 2.22 -51.01 52.33
C VAL A 600 3.03 -52.31 52.24
N PRO A 601 2.80 -53.15 51.21
CA PRO A 601 3.60 -54.35 51.00
C PRO A 601 5.09 -54.02 50.85
N ASP A 602 5.99 -54.93 51.22
CA ASP A 602 7.39 -54.84 50.78
C ASP A 602 7.40 -54.97 49.25
N LEU A 603 7.84 -53.92 48.56
CA LEU A 603 7.83 -53.85 47.11
C LEU A 603 8.64 -54.99 46.48
N ASN A 604 9.68 -55.49 47.16
CA ASN A 604 10.49 -56.63 46.69
C ASN A 604 9.77 -57.98 46.81
N GLN A 605 8.66 -58.03 47.56
CA GLN A 605 7.85 -59.24 47.79
C GLN A 605 6.42 -59.08 47.25
N ALA A 606 6.17 -58.06 46.43
CA ALA A 606 4.84 -57.76 45.88
C ALA A 606 4.69 -58.29 44.44
N GLY A 607 3.48 -58.72 44.10
CA GLY A 607 3.03 -58.87 42.72
C GLY A 607 2.56 -57.51 42.19
N ILE A 608 3.01 -57.10 41.01
CA ILE A 608 2.68 -55.80 40.43
C ILE A 608 2.03 -55.99 39.05
N THR A 609 0.85 -55.42 38.89
CA THR A 609 0.12 -55.40 37.61
C THR A 609 -0.08 -53.96 37.17
N GLU A 610 0.39 -53.62 35.98
CA GLU A 610 0.19 -52.31 35.36
C GLU A 610 -0.97 -52.37 34.36
N PHE A 611 -1.85 -51.37 34.42
CA PHE A 611 -2.92 -51.12 33.46
C PHE A 611 -2.64 -49.81 32.72
N ARG A 612 -2.86 -49.79 31.39
CA ARG A 612 -2.68 -48.60 30.55
C ARG A 612 -3.96 -48.32 29.74
N TRP A 613 -4.33 -47.04 29.58
CA TRP A 613 -5.48 -46.64 28.76
C TRP A 613 -5.23 -45.32 28.01
N GLY A 614 -5.95 -45.11 26.90
CA GLY A 614 -6.01 -43.83 26.16
C GLY A 614 -5.03 -43.64 25.00
N THR A 615 -3.94 -44.39 24.88
CA THR A 615 -2.94 -44.23 23.80
C THR A 615 -3.20 -45.08 22.55
N THR A 616 -4.02 -46.12 22.66
CA THR A 616 -4.14 -47.20 21.66
C THR A 616 -5.58 -47.66 21.42
N GLY A 617 -6.58 -46.93 21.94
CA GLY A 617 -7.99 -47.33 21.91
C GLY A 617 -8.39 -48.30 23.03
N ASP A 618 -7.45 -48.66 23.92
CA ASP A 618 -7.71 -49.55 25.05
C ASP A 618 -8.57 -48.83 26.11
N PRO A 619 -9.77 -49.35 26.44
CA PRO A 619 -10.62 -48.76 27.46
C PRO A 619 -10.07 -49.05 28.86
N ARG A 620 -10.22 -48.05 29.74
CA ARG A 620 -10.00 -48.21 31.17
C ARG A 620 -10.91 -49.33 31.72
N PRO A 621 -10.41 -50.25 32.56
CA PRO A 621 -11.25 -51.25 33.19
C PRO A 621 -12.21 -50.62 34.21
N ASP A 622 -13.45 -51.10 34.25
CA ASP A 622 -14.45 -50.66 35.23
C ASP A 622 -14.29 -51.40 36.57
N ARG A 623 -13.98 -52.69 36.49
CA ARG A 623 -13.82 -53.58 37.63
C ARG A 623 -12.66 -54.54 37.42
N ILE A 624 -12.03 -54.89 38.53
CA ILE A 624 -10.95 -55.89 38.59
C ILE A 624 -11.36 -57.02 39.53
N ARG A 625 -10.88 -58.23 39.24
CA ARG A 625 -11.00 -59.41 40.09
C ARG A 625 -9.61 -59.88 40.48
N PHE A 626 -9.44 -60.27 41.75
CA PHE A 626 -8.21 -60.90 42.20
C PHE A 626 -8.26 -62.41 42.00
N VAL A 627 -7.19 -62.97 41.47
CA VAL A 627 -7.02 -64.41 41.26
C VAL A 627 -5.78 -64.87 42.02
N ALA A 628 -5.90 -66.01 42.70
CA ALA A 628 -4.77 -66.60 43.43
C ALA A 628 -3.77 -67.21 42.44
N ALA A 629 -2.47 -66.93 42.65
CA ALA A 629 -1.38 -67.38 41.79
C ALA A 629 -1.24 -68.91 41.66
N SER A 630 -1.92 -69.70 42.50
CA SER A 630 -1.82 -71.17 42.53
C SER A 630 -2.41 -71.90 41.31
N GLY A 631 -2.90 -71.17 40.29
CA GLY A 631 -3.50 -71.72 39.07
C GLY A 631 -2.68 -71.57 37.79
N MET A 632 -1.58 -70.81 37.79
CA MET A 632 -0.74 -70.60 36.61
C MET A 632 0.59 -71.35 36.76
N MET A 633 0.63 -72.58 36.25
CA MET A 633 1.87 -73.23 35.83
C MET A 633 2.23 -72.63 34.46
N THR A 634 3.22 -71.76 34.39
CA THR A 634 3.78 -71.27 33.12
C THR A 634 5.03 -72.06 32.74
N ASP A 635 5.13 -72.44 31.46
CA ASP A 635 6.23 -73.15 30.79
C ASP A 635 7.58 -72.38 30.78
N GLU A 636 7.73 -71.32 31.58
CA GLU A 636 8.84 -70.35 31.49
C GLU A 636 10.02 -70.64 32.43
N ASP A 637 9.98 -71.70 33.24
CA ASP A 637 11.16 -72.18 33.98
C ASP A 637 12.26 -72.80 33.07
N MET A 638 12.10 -72.76 31.74
CA MET A 638 12.94 -73.53 30.81
C MET A 638 13.96 -72.74 29.96
N MET A 639 14.07 -71.41 30.02
CA MET A 639 15.01 -70.68 29.13
C MET A 639 15.72 -69.47 29.79
N LEU A 640 16.92 -69.75 30.33
CA LEU A 640 18.21 -69.06 30.09
C LEU A 640 18.20 -67.53 29.83
N GLN A 641 18.78 -66.71 30.71
CA GLN A 641 20.21 -66.30 30.82
C GLN A 641 20.61 -65.03 30.02
N GLU A 642 21.34 -64.17 30.74
CA GLU A 642 22.46 -63.29 30.32
C GLU A 642 22.26 -61.78 30.03
N SER A 643 23.13 -61.02 30.73
CA SER A 643 23.84 -59.80 30.28
C SER A 643 23.12 -58.44 30.50
N LYS A 644 23.70 -57.35 31.05
CA LYS A 644 24.98 -56.98 31.66
C LYS A 644 24.85 -55.50 32.09
N ALA A 645 25.39 -55.13 33.25
CA ALA A 645 25.46 -53.76 33.81
C ALA A 645 26.71 -52.98 33.28
N PRO A 646 27.12 -51.79 33.80
CA PRO A 646 26.47 -50.52 34.24
C PRO A 646 27.23 -49.23 33.78
N ALA A 647 26.73 -48.01 34.11
CA ALA A 647 27.47 -46.76 34.52
C ALA A 647 26.58 -45.49 34.25
N ALA A 648 26.13 -44.67 35.22
CA ALA A 648 26.81 -43.64 36.06
C ALA A 648 27.57 -42.56 35.23
N ALA A 649 27.44 -41.24 35.34
CA ALA A 649 26.68 -40.25 36.15
C ALA A 649 26.92 -38.83 35.48
N PRO A 650 26.91 -37.64 36.14
CA PRO A 650 25.74 -36.76 36.29
C PRO A 650 25.99 -35.21 36.07
N VAL A 651 24.93 -34.40 36.28
CA VAL A 651 24.86 -32.97 36.68
C VAL A 651 25.35 -31.89 35.69
N GLU A 652 24.41 -31.04 35.25
CA GLU A 652 24.66 -29.68 34.72
C GLU A 652 23.98 -28.62 35.62
N LYS A 653 24.69 -27.51 35.81
CA LYS A 653 24.54 -26.48 36.85
C LYS A 653 23.50 -25.41 36.51
N GLU A 654 22.76 -25.04 37.55
CA GLU A 654 22.00 -23.78 37.70
C GLU A 654 22.92 -22.56 37.90
N ALA A 655 22.53 -21.42 37.31
CA ALA A 655 22.96 -20.04 37.63
C ALA A 655 21.87 -19.03 37.17
N PRO A 656 21.76 -17.84 37.79
CA PRO A 656 20.49 -17.18 38.16
C PRO A 656 19.99 -16.07 37.20
N PRO A 657 18.82 -15.45 37.48
CA PRO A 657 18.16 -14.50 36.58
C PRO A 657 18.59 -13.05 36.83
N ASP A 658 18.82 -12.32 35.74
CA ASP A 658 18.92 -10.86 35.77
C ASP A 658 17.57 -10.25 35.40
N SER A 659 17.09 -9.43 36.32
CA SER A 659 15.91 -8.60 36.26
C SER A 659 16.23 -7.24 35.65
N GLU A 660 15.63 -6.91 34.50
CA GLU A 660 15.41 -5.52 34.07
C GLU A 660 14.02 -5.41 33.39
N SER A 661 13.05 -4.91 34.15
CA SER A 661 11.72 -4.51 33.63
C SER A 661 11.67 -2.98 33.64
N SER A 662 12.13 -2.36 32.56
CA SER A 662 12.00 -0.92 32.34
C SER A 662 10.80 -0.64 31.42
N ASN A 663 9.79 0.01 31.99
CA ASN A 663 8.73 0.82 31.37
C ASN A 663 8.64 0.83 29.82
N LEU A 664 7.83 -0.05 29.24
CA LEU A 664 7.35 0.06 27.86
C LEU A 664 6.09 0.93 27.84
N ILE A 665 6.29 2.22 27.56
CA ILE A 665 5.23 3.11 27.08
C ILE A 665 4.85 2.62 25.67
N ASN A 666 3.56 2.36 25.43
CA ASN A 666 3.01 1.97 24.12
C ASN A 666 3.44 2.97 23.02
N GLN A 667 4.53 2.66 22.32
CA GLN A 667 4.95 3.42 21.15
C GLN A 667 4.09 2.99 19.96
N VAL A 668 3.46 3.96 19.31
CA VAL A 668 2.70 3.76 18.07
C VAL A 668 3.65 3.20 17.01
N GLN A 669 3.37 2.02 16.45
CA GLN A 669 4.12 1.44 15.33
C GLN A 669 3.43 1.79 14.00
N CYS A 670 4.20 2.03 12.94
CA CYS A 670 3.68 2.29 11.61
C CYS A 670 4.72 2.02 10.51
N SER A 671 4.26 1.78 9.29
CA SER A 671 5.12 1.78 8.10
C SER A 671 5.02 3.11 7.37
N LEU A 672 6.12 3.56 6.76
CA LEU A 672 6.22 4.80 5.99
C LEU A 672 6.66 4.52 4.56
N ASP A 673 5.79 4.82 3.62
CA ASP A 673 6.10 4.88 2.19
C ASP A 673 6.29 6.34 1.77
N LEU A 674 7.51 6.71 1.38
CA LEU A 674 7.87 8.03 0.89
C LEU A 674 8.08 7.98 -0.62
N THR A 675 7.42 8.85 -1.36
CA THR A 675 7.71 9.11 -2.78
C THR A 675 8.22 10.54 -2.93
N THR A 676 9.42 10.70 -3.48
CA THR A 676 10.02 12.01 -3.77
C THR A 676 10.11 12.19 -5.29
N VAL A 677 9.43 13.19 -5.82
CA VAL A 677 9.55 13.60 -7.22
C VAL A 677 10.45 14.83 -7.28
N LEU A 678 11.64 14.67 -7.87
CA LEU A 678 12.60 15.76 -7.96
C LEU A 678 12.20 16.75 -9.05
N ALA A 679 12.27 18.04 -8.74
CA ALA A 679 12.07 19.10 -9.71
C ALA A 679 13.01 18.93 -10.91
N PRO A 680 12.53 19.11 -12.15
CA PRO A 680 13.39 19.17 -13.32
C PRO A 680 14.34 20.37 -13.24
N ARG A 681 15.27 20.46 -14.20
CA ARG A 681 16.28 21.52 -14.20
C ARG A 681 15.63 22.90 -14.22
N GLY A 682 15.97 23.73 -13.23
CA GLY A 682 15.39 25.06 -13.04
C GLY A 682 14.06 25.07 -12.28
N GLY A 683 13.51 23.91 -11.93
CA GLY A 683 12.36 23.79 -11.04
C GLY A 683 12.67 24.33 -9.65
N THR A 684 11.74 25.08 -9.09
CA THR A 684 11.86 25.77 -7.80
C THR A 684 11.39 24.94 -6.60
N ALA A 685 10.80 23.76 -6.86
CA ALA A 685 10.13 22.96 -5.84
C ALA A 685 10.17 21.46 -6.17
N HIS A 686 10.50 20.63 -5.19
CA HIS A 686 10.36 19.17 -5.21
C HIS A 686 9.00 18.78 -4.61
N MET A 687 8.39 17.72 -5.12
CA MET A 687 7.14 17.19 -4.56
C MET A 687 7.44 15.95 -3.74
N GLN A 688 6.84 15.85 -2.55
CA GLN A 688 6.94 14.69 -1.68
C GLN A 688 5.54 14.18 -1.32
N ARG A 689 5.39 12.86 -1.32
CA ARG A 689 4.20 12.15 -0.87
C ARG A 689 4.61 11.14 0.19
N SER A 690 4.18 11.34 1.42
CA SER A 690 4.40 10.42 2.54
C SER A 690 3.10 9.70 2.87
N VAL A 691 3.12 8.38 2.92
CA VAL A 691 1.99 7.54 3.32
C VAL A 691 2.40 6.77 4.57
N TYR A 692 1.74 7.07 5.69
CA TYR A 692 1.89 6.34 6.94
C TYR A 692 0.74 5.33 7.05
N GLU A 693 1.08 4.07 7.25
CA GLU A 693 0.09 3.01 7.50
C GLU A 693 0.29 2.46 8.91
N PHE A 694 -0.79 2.51 9.69
CA PHE A 694 -0.84 2.05 11.07
C PHE A 694 -1.53 0.68 11.11
N PRO A 695 -0.87 -0.38 11.62
CA PRO A 695 -1.47 -1.71 11.71
C PRO A 695 -2.69 -1.73 12.64
N THR A 696 -2.72 -0.84 13.63
CA THR A 696 -3.86 -0.59 14.50
C THR A 696 -4.33 0.85 14.36
N PRO A 697 -5.64 1.14 14.31
CA PRO A 697 -6.13 2.51 14.23
C PRO A 697 -5.68 3.33 15.45
N VAL A 698 -5.02 4.46 15.17
CA VAL A 698 -4.44 5.34 16.19
C VAL A 698 -5.34 6.56 16.38
N PRO A 699 -5.62 7.01 17.62
CA PRO A 699 -6.35 8.25 17.83
C PRO A 699 -5.65 9.43 17.17
N VAL A 700 -6.39 10.24 16.41
CA VAL A 700 -5.82 11.38 15.66
C VAL A 700 -5.12 12.38 16.60
N GLN A 701 -5.62 12.51 17.82
CA GLN A 701 -5.04 13.35 18.87
C GLN A 701 -3.62 12.93 19.28
N ASN A 702 -3.26 11.66 19.06
CA ASN A 702 -1.93 11.14 19.35
C ASN A 702 -0.95 11.34 18.17
N LEU A 703 -1.46 11.70 16.99
CA LEU A 703 -0.64 12.02 15.81
C LEU A 703 -0.18 13.47 15.88
N ALA A 704 0.83 13.74 16.71
CA ALA A 704 1.52 15.02 16.68
C ALA A 704 2.47 15.07 15.47
N LEU A 705 1.96 15.55 14.33
CA LEU A 705 2.75 15.78 13.13
C LEU A 705 3.49 17.10 13.17
N GLN A 706 4.79 17.03 12.89
CA GLN A 706 5.62 18.20 12.68
C GLN A 706 6.24 18.18 11.28
N LEU A 707 6.11 19.28 10.54
CA LEU A 707 6.71 19.49 9.24
C LEU A 707 7.28 20.90 9.17
N THR A 708 8.57 21.01 8.84
CA THR A 708 9.31 22.29 8.80
C THR A 708 8.59 23.36 7.97
N ALA A 709 8.51 24.58 8.49
CA ALA A 709 7.82 25.74 7.91
C ALA A 709 8.23 26.10 6.48
N SER A 710 9.41 25.66 6.03
CA SER A 710 9.89 25.85 4.66
C SER A 710 9.11 25.06 3.61
N CYS A 711 8.43 23.97 4.00
CA CYS A 711 7.62 23.16 3.10
C CYS A 711 6.22 23.74 2.97
N SER A 712 5.50 23.50 1.88
CA SER A 712 4.06 23.81 1.77
C SER A 712 3.25 22.53 1.60
N VAL A 713 2.31 22.28 2.52
CA VAL A 713 1.40 21.13 2.44
C VAL A 713 0.38 21.40 1.32
N SER A 714 0.30 20.49 0.35
CA SER A 714 -0.60 20.60 -0.80
C SER A 714 -1.91 19.84 -0.57
N ALA A 715 -1.82 18.63 -0.03
CA ALA A 715 -2.99 17.78 0.24
C ALA A 715 -2.69 16.87 1.43
N VAL A 716 -3.71 16.61 2.25
CA VAL A 716 -3.67 15.59 3.29
C VAL A 716 -4.92 14.75 3.13
N ALA A 717 -4.76 13.43 3.14
CA ALA A 717 -5.86 12.49 3.14
C ALA A 717 -5.72 11.52 4.31
N ILE A 718 -6.84 11.24 4.98
CA ILE A 718 -6.93 10.26 6.06
C ILE A 718 -7.89 9.17 5.61
N ASP A 719 -7.43 7.92 5.64
CA ASP A 719 -8.19 6.74 5.24
C ASP A 719 -8.82 6.86 3.83
N GLY A 720 -8.16 7.63 2.94
CA GLY A 720 -8.58 7.88 1.56
C GLY A 720 -9.42 9.14 1.33
N GLU A 721 -9.86 9.82 2.41
CA GLU A 721 -10.64 11.05 2.32
C GLU A 721 -9.75 12.28 2.46
N ASN A 722 -9.92 13.28 1.58
CA ASN A 722 -9.17 14.54 1.66
C ASN A 722 -9.64 15.36 2.88
N VAL A 723 -8.70 15.68 3.77
CA VAL A 723 -8.95 16.43 4.99
C VAL A 723 -8.24 17.77 4.92
N THR A 724 -8.97 18.84 5.25
CA THR A 724 -8.34 20.16 5.41
C THR A 724 -7.65 20.22 6.76
N VAL A 725 -6.32 20.38 6.76
CA VAL A 725 -5.53 20.49 7.99
C VAL A 725 -5.22 21.94 8.33
N LEU A 726 -5.19 22.26 9.62
CA LEU A 726 -4.77 23.56 10.11
C LEU A 726 -3.30 23.50 10.50
N ARG A 727 -2.47 24.27 9.80
CA ARG A 727 -1.05 24.37 10.09
C ARG A 727 -0.74 25.58 10.97
N ARG A 728 -0.01 25.37 12.06
CA ARG A 728 0.51 26.43 12.94
C ARG A 728 2.03 26.27 13.09
N GLY A 729 2.77 27.01 12.27
CA GLY A 729 4.23 26.88 12.19
C GLY A 729 4.63 25.51 11.69
N ASP A 730 5.43 24.79 12.49
CA ASP A 730 5.86 23.43 12.17
C ASP A 730 4.81 22.38 12.52
N SER A 731 3.80 22.69 13.34
CA SER A 731 2.79 21.73 13.75
C SER A 731 1.61 21.69 12.78
N ILE A 732 1.19 20.48 12.42
CA ILE A 732 -0.03 20.21 11.65
C ILE A 732 -1.07 19.66 12.63
N SER A 733 -2.22 20.33 12.70
CA SER A 733 -3.35 19.92 13.53
C SER A 733 -4.53 19.49 12.67
N PHE A 734 -5.18 18.42 13.10
CA PHE A 734 -6.35 17.85 12.44
C PHE A 734 -7.64 18.40 13.08
N PRO A 735 -8.76 18.43 12.32
CA PRO A 735 -10.06 18.78 12.88
C PRO A 735 -10.51 17.75 13.94
N GLU A 736 -11.14 18.23 15.01
CA GLU A 736 -11.57 17.40 16.16
C GLU A 736 -12.59 16.30 15.82
N GLN A 737 -13.21 16.37 14.63
CA GLN A 737 -14.20 15.42 14.14
C GLN A 737 -13.61 14.05 13.81
N LEU A 738 -12.29 13.97 13.58
CA LEU A 738 -11.60 12.73 13.26
C LEU A 738 -11.13 12.04 14.54
N THR A 739 -11.64 10.84 14.80
CA THR A 739 -11.35 10.09 16.03
C THR A 739 -10.13 9.19 15.90
N THR A 740 -9.98 8.47 14.78
CA THR A 740 -8.91 7.50 14.55
C THR A 740 -8.40 7.56 13.11
N VAL A 741 -7.15 7.15 12.90
CA VAL A 741 -6.49 7.07 11.58
C VAL A 741 -5.86 5.68 11.42
N ARG A 742 -6.07 5.03 10.28
CA ARG A 742 -5.30 3.83 9.87
C ARG A 742 -4.28 4.15 8.79
N ARG A 743 -4.60 5.09 7.91
CA ARG A 743 -3.75 5.51 6.80
C ARG A 743 -3.74 7.03 6.73
N LEU A 744 -2.56 7.62 6.83
CA LEU A 744 -2.35 9.05 6.66
C LEU A 744 -1.50 9.28 5.42
N GLU A 745 -2.08 9.90 4.42
CA GLU A 745 -1.38 10.35 3.23
C GLU A 745 -1.18 11.86 3.28
N MET A 746 0.04 12.32 3.03
CA MET A 746 0.36 13.73 2.95
C MET A 746 1.22 14.02 1.74
N THR A 747 0.75 14.95 0.90
CA THR A 747 1.49 15.50 -0.23
C THR A 747 1.92 16.92 0.10
N TYR A 748 3.22 17.19 0.03
CA TYR A 748 3.81 18.48 0.36
C TYR A 748 4.96 18.82 -0.60
N ILE A 749 5.25 20.11 -0.70
CA ILE A 749 6.24 20.67 -1.62
C ILE A 749 7.42 21.17 -0.80
N VAL A 750 8.62 20.77 -1.19
CA VAL A 750 9.89 21.18 -0.60
C VAL A 750 10.57 22.18 -1.53
N PRO A 751 10.92 23.40 -1.08
CA PRO A 751 11.58 24.38 -1.92
C PRO A 751 12.93 23.84 -2.38
N ALA A 752 13.15 23.89 -3.67
CA ALA A 752 14.35 23.41 -4.29
C ALA A 752 15.45 24.47 -4.09
N GLN A 753 16.46 24.20 -3.27
CA GLN A 753 17.56 25.15 -3.02
C GLN A 753 18.67 25.05 -4.08
N GLY A 754 18.96 26.17 -4.75
CA GLY A 754 20.14 26.35 -5.62
C GLY A 754 20.06 25.75 -7.03
N SER A 755 20.72 26.41 -7.98
CA SER A 755 20.97 25.93 -9.35
C SER A 755 22.48 25.73 -9.53
N GLY A 756 23.00 24.62 -9.02
CA GLY A 756 24.42 24.25 -9.09
C GLY A 756 24.66 23.00 -9.93
N LEU A 757 25.92 22.76 -10.30
CA LEU A 757 26.35 21.52 -10.96
C LEU A 757 26.20 20.32 -10.03
N TRP A 758 26.42 20.53 -8.73
CA TRP A 758 26.02 19.62 -7.66
C TRP A 758 24.93 20.29 -6.84
N ARG A 759 23.99 19.49 -6.34
CA ARG A 759 22.94 19.94 -5.45
C ARG A 759 22.81 18.96 -4.30
N GLN A 760 22.87 19.49 -3.09
CA GLN A 760 22.46 18.77 -1.89
C GLN A 760 21.04 19.22 -1.58
N ILE A 761 20.13 18.26 -1.55
CA ILE A 761 18.71 18.45 -1.34
C ILE A 761 18.39 17.87 0.03
N ASP A 762 18.07 18.73 0.96
CA ASP A 762 17.53 18.34 2.26
C ASP A 762 16.04 18.09 2.10
N LEU A 763 15.59 16.88 2.45
CA LEU A 763 14.22 16.43 2.33
C LEU A 763 13.63 16.24 3.73
N PRO A 764 12.99 17.27 4.31
CA PRO A 764 12.44 17.16 5.65
C PRO A 764 11.31 16.13 5.67
N LEU A 765 11.43 15.14 6.54
CA LEU A 765 10.38 14.18 6.81
C LEU A 765 9.36 14.76 7.80
N PRO A 766 8.08 14.43 7.66
CA PRO A 766 7.10 14.71 8.70
C PRO A 766 7.43 13.86 9.93
N ALA A 767 7.75 14.51 11.04
CA ALA A 767 7.98 13.79 12.29
C ALA A 767 6.62 13.40 12.89
N ILE A 768 6.48 12.12 13.23
CA ILE A 768 5.33 11.56 13.93
C ILE A 768 5.79 11.02 15.29
N VAL A 769 4.91 11.09 16.29
CA VAL A 769 5.15 10.46 17.60
C VAL A 769 4.85 8.96 17.47
N GLY A 770 5.79 8.23 16.88
CA GLY A 770 5.69 6.80 16.63
C GLY A 770 7.01 6.20 16.13
N HIS A 771 7.16 4.89 16.30
CA HIS A 771 8.25 4.12 15.72
C HIS A 771 7.87 3.66 14.32
N VAL A 772 8.72 3.96 13.34
CA VAL A 772 8.55 3.46 11.97
C VAL A 772 9.26 2.13 11.86
N ASP A 773 8.52 1.05 11.60
CA ASP A 773 9.03 -0.33 11.53
C ASP A 773 9.53 -0.73 10.13
N ARG A 774 8.99 -0.06 9.11
CA ARG A 774 9.33 -0.23 7.70
C ARG A 774 9.35 1.12 7.02
N PHE A 775 10.46 1.43 6.35
CA PHE A 775 10.63 2.64 5.55
C PHE A 775 10.92 2.27 4.09
N GLU A 776 9.98 2.58 3.21
CA GLU A 776 10.14 2.45 1.76
C GLU A 776 10.26 3.84 1.15
N TRP A 777 11.27 4.04 0.30
CA TRP A 777 11.53 5.32 -0.34
C TRP A 777 11.71 5.18 -1.84
N ARG A 778 10.78 5.78 -2.58
CA ARG A 778 10.79 5.87 -4.03
C ARG A 778 11.20 7.27 -4.46
N ILE A 779 12.19 7.36 -5.34
CA ILE A 779 12.70 8.64 -5.85
C ILE A 779 12.54 8.65 -7.36
N GLU A 780 11.73 9.58 -7.86
CA GLU A 780 11.61 9.87 -9.28
C GLU A 780 12.61 10.95 -9.67
N VAL A 781 13.58 10.56 -10.50
CA VAL A 781 14.67 11.44 -10.94
C VAL A 781 14.44 11.84 -12.40
N PRO A 782 14.41 13.15 -12.70
CA PRO A 782 14.34 13.64 -14.07
C PRO A 782 15.56 13.21 -14.90
N THR A 783 15.37 12.98 -16.20
CA THR A 783 16.38 12.47 -17.17
C THR A 783 17.70 13.27 -17.23
N GLY A 784 17.71 14.53 -16.77
CA GLY A 784 18.89 15.38 -16.72
C GLY A 784 19.74 15.25 -15.45
N TYR A 785 19.26 14.53 -14.43
CA TYR A 785 19.94 14.36 -13.15
C TYR A 785 20.39 12.92 -12.95
N GLU A 786 21.54 12.78 -12.29
CA GLU A 786 21.96 11.50 -11.72
C GLU A 786 22.06 11.65 -10.20
N LEU A 787 21.63 10.61 -9.48
CA LEU A 787 21.71 10.54 -8.02
C LEU A 787 23.06 9.98 -7.58
N SER A 788 23.64 10.59 -6.55
CA SER A 788 24.68 9.97 -5.75
C SER A 788 24.14 8.75 -5.03
N PRO A 789 24.98 7.75 -4.70
CA PRO A 789 24.60 6.70 -3.77
C PRO A 789 24.00 7.31 -2.51
N VAL A 790 22.79 6.87 -2.18
CA VAL A 790 22.06 7.31 -1.00
C VAL A 790 22.40 6.35 0.14
N GLU A 791 22.99 6.88 1.20
CA GLU A 791 23.31 6.11 2.39
C GLU A 791 22.13 6.16 3.36
N LEU A 792 21.35 5.08 3.44
CA LEU A 792 20.34 4.90 4.47
C LEU A 792 20.92 4.04 5.60
N PRO A 793 20.66 4.36 6.88
CA PRO A 793 20.98 3.47 7.98
C PRO A 793 20.24 2.14 7.76
N SER A 794 20.96 1.01 7.92
CA SER A 794 20.39 -0.34 7.82
C SER A 794 19.61 -0.64 6.51
N SER A 795 20.09 -0.15 5.36
CA SER A 795 19.50 -0.47 4.06
C SER A 795 19.71 -1.94 3.67
N LEU A 796 18.65 -2.59 3.18
CA LEU A 796 18.71 -3.95 2.62
C LEU A 796 19.08 -3.94 1.13
N THR A 797 18.87 -2.82 0.46
CA THR A 797 19.16 -2.62 -0.97
C THR A 797 19.85 -1.28 -1.16
N ASN A 798 21.14 -1.32 -1.48
CA ASN A 798 21.86 -0.13 -1.93
C ASN A 798 21.67 0.00 -3.44
N ALA A 799 20.87 0.98 -3.87
CA ALA A 799 20.85 1.40 -5.27
C ALA A 799 22.17 2.13 -5.58
N ARG A 800 23.26 1.37 -5.76
CA ARG A 800 24.51 1.93 -6.26
C ARG A 800 24.39 2.09 -7.77
N SER A 801 24.08 3.31 -8.21
CA SER A 801 24.43 3.73 -9.57
C SER A 801 25.94 3.99 -9.62
N GLU A 802 26.75 2.93 -9.72
CA GLU A 802 28.19 3.11 -9.92
C GLU A 802 28.41 3.64 -11.34
N ILE A 803 28.93 4.86 -11.46
CA ILE A 803 29.41 5.38 -12.74
C ILE A 803 30.47 4.39 -13.27
N PRO A 804 30.27 3.76 -14.44
CA PRO A 804 31.21 2.79 -14.99
C PRO A 804 32.63 3.36 -15.03
N TYR A 805 33.64 2.55 -14.74
CA TYR A 805 35.04 3.00 -14.75
C TYR A 805 35.46 3.63 -16.09
N ALA A 806 34.87 3.15 -17.19
CA ALA A 806 35.05 3.74 -18.51
C ALA A 806 34.63 5.23 -18.55
N ASN A 807 33.51 5.58 -17.92
CA ASN A 807 33.02 6.96 -17.83
C ASN A 807 33.95 7.84 -16.99
N ARG A 808 34.57 7.27 -15.96
CA ARG A 808 35.54 7.98 -15.13
C ARG A 808 36.83 8.30 -15.90
N VAL A 809 37.39 7.32 -16.62
CA VAL A 809 38.69 7.47 -17.31
C VAL A 809 38.56 8.20 -18.66
N LEU A 810 37.55 7.86 -19.46
CA LEU A 810 37.37 8.44 -20.80
C LEU A 810 36.63 9.79 -20.76
N GLY A 811 36.09 10.18 -19.60
CA GLY A 811 35.40 11.44 -19.38
C GLY A 811 34.26 11.65 -20.38
N PRO A 812 34.25 12.76 -21.15
CA PRO A 812 33.17 13.08 -22.09
C PRO A 812 33.07 12.13 -23.30
N LEU A 813 34.13 11.38 -23.60
CA LEU A 813 34.16 10.42 -24.72
C LEU A 813 33.49 9.10 -24.36
N ALA A 814 33.30 8.84 -23.07
CA ALA A 814 32.57 7.68 -22.63
C ALA A 814 31.08 7.83 -22.94
N ARG A 815 30.42 6.72 -23.24
CA ARG A 815 29.02 6.70 -23.63
C ARG A 815 28.31 5.64 -22.83
N SER A 816 27.19 6.00 -22.21
CA SER A 816 26.26 4.97 -21.74
C SER A 816 25.53 4.38 -22.95
N ALA A 817 25.04 3.15 -22.83
CA ALA A 817 24.31 2.46 -23.91
C ALA A 817 23.09 3.23 -24.42
N ARG A 818 22.57 4.17 -23.61
CA ARG A 818 21.39 5.00 -23.93
C ARG A 818 21.74 6.38 -24.50
N ASP A 819 22.99 6.83 -24.41
CA ASP A 819 23.36 8.17 -24.89
C ASP A 819 23.57 8.21 -26.42
N GLY A 820 22.94 9.20 -27.07
CA GLY A 820 23.17 9.50 -28.49
C GLY A 820 24.65 9.74 -28.85
N VAL A 821 24.98 9.55 -30.14
CA VAL A 821 26.35 9.75 -30.62
C VAL A 821 26.65 11.24 -30.66
N PHE A 822 27.60 11.70 -29.84
CA PHE A 822 28.07 13.07 -29.93
C PHE A 822 29.07 13.19 -31.07
N HIS A 823 28.74 13.98 -32.10
CA HIS A 823 29.61 14.27 -33.22
C HIS A 823 30.31 15.62 -32.99
N PRO A 824 31.62 15.66 -32.69
CA PRO A 824 32.34 16.90 -32.38
C PRO A 824 32.48 17.85 -33.58
N PHE A 825 32.09 17.43 -34.78
CA PHE A 825 32.09 18.27 -35.99
C PHE A 825 30.70 18.80 -36.36
N ARG A 826 29.63 18.39 -35.65
CA ARG A 826 28.29 18.91 -35.86
C ARG A 826 28.01 20.03 -34.85
N LEU A 827 27.74 21.23 -35.37
CA LEU A 827 27.41 22.38 -34.53
C LEU A 827 26.16 22.15 -33.67
N ALA A 828 25.20 21.34 -34.15
CA ALA A 828 23.99 20.98 -33.41
C ALA A 828 24.30 20.26 -32.09
N ASP A 829 25.25 19.32 -32.10
CA ASP A 829 25.61 18.56 -30.91
C ASP A 829 26.35 19.45 -29.90
N TRP A 830 27.19 20.40 -30.37
CA TRP A 830 27.77 21.41 -29.49
C TRP A 830 26.71 22.32 -28.88
N ARG A 831 25.70 22.72 -29.67
CA ARG A 831 24.56 23.49 -29.17
C ARG A 831 23.78 22.72 -28.12
N SER A 832 23.64 21.40 -28.23
CA SER A 832 22.94 20.57 -27.22
C SER A 832 23.69 20.43 -25.89
N LEU A 833 24.98 20.76 -25.84
CA LEU A 833 25.75 20.82 -24.58
C LEU A 833 25.52 22.14 -23.82
N TRP A 834 25.22 23.22 -24.53
CA TRP A 834 25.06 24.56 -23.95
C TRP A 834 23.60 24.97 -23.81
N SER A 835 22.76 24.52 -24.73
CA SER A 835 21.32 24.64 -24.70
C SER A 835 20.82 23.26 -24.27
N PRO A 836 20.14 23.11 -23.12
CA PRO A 836 19.38 21.89 -22.89
C PRO A 836 18.46 21.77 -24.10
N ALA A 837 18.71 20.78 -24.96
CA ALA A 837 17.87 20.59 -26.11
C ALA A 837 16.45 20.42 -25.57
N GLU A 838 15.52 21.20 -26.10
CA GLU A 838 14.09 20.92 -25.99
C GLU A 838 13.90 19.53 -26.59
N GLU A 839 14.09 18.48 -25.78
CA GLU A 839 13.58 17.17 -26.13
C GLU A 839 12.08 17.39 -26.36
N PRO A 840 11.57 17.05 -27.55
CA PRO A 840 10.18 17.33 -27.88
C PRO A 840 9.30 16.72 -26.78
N GLU A 841 8.46 17.56 -26.16
CA GLU A 841 7.54 17.23 -25.05
C GLU A 841 6.59 16.05 -25.33
N SER A 842 6.63 15.50 -26.55
CA SER A 842 5.90 14.32 -26.93
C SER A 842 6.62 13.05 -26.47
N ILE A 843 5.94 12.33 -25.56
CA ILE A 843 6.09 10.92 -25.20
C ILE A 843 6.86 10.71 -23.88
N ILE A 844 6.08 10.70 -22.79
CA ILE A 844 6.36 10.04 -21.50
C ILE A 844 7.66 10.54 -20.85
N THR A 845 7.54 11.42 -19.86
CA THR A 845 8.59 11.73 -18.88
C THR A 845 9.19 10.42 -18.39
N SER A 846 10.32 10.02 -18.98
CA SER A 846 11.05 8.83 -18.59
C SER A 846 11.83 9.13 -17.31
N THR A 847 11.10 9.31 -16.22
CA THR A 847 11.70 9.40 -14.89
C THR A 847 12.38 8.07 -14.59
N SER A 848 13.64 8.12 -14.20
CA SER A 848 14.27 6.95 -13.61
C SER A 848 13.81 6.86 -12.17
N GLU A 849 13.17 5.76 -11.83
CA GLU A 849 12.69 5.50 -10.48
C GLU A 849 13.77 4.73 -9.70
N VAL A 850 14.10 5.21 -8.50
CA VAL A 850 15.00 4.53 -7.56
C VAL A 850 14.21 4.11 -6.34
N HIS A 851 14.22 2.81 -6.05
CA HIS A 851 13.54 2.22 -4.89
C HIS A 851 14.56 1.86 -3.82
N LEU A 852 14.30 2.30 -2.58
CA LEU A 852 15.15 2.07 -1.41
C LEU A 852 14.30 1.52 -0.27
N LEU A 853 14.81 0.51 0.43
CA LEU A 853 14.16 -0.11 1.59
C LEU A 853 15.08 -0.07 2.80
N ALA A 854 14.58 0.44 3.93
CA ALA A 854 15.25 0.45 5.22
C ALA A 854 14.27 0.13 6.37
N LEU A 855 14.82 -0.25 7.52
CA LEU A 855 14.02 -0.58 8.71
C LEU A 855 13.52 0.66 9.46
N SER A 856 14.20 1.80 9.30
CA SER A 856 13.81 3.05 9.95
C SER A 856 14.24 4.25 9.09
N PRO A 857 13.45 5.34 9.04
CA PRO A 857 13.87 6.56 8.37
C PRO A 857 15.05 7.20 9.10
N PRO A 858 16.03 7.78 8.39
CA PRO A 858 17.08 8.58 9.03
C PRO A 858 16.51 9.88 9.58
N GLU A 859 17.18 10.47 10.58
CA GLU A 859 16.81 11.78 11.14
C GLU A 859 16.83 12.90 10.09
N HIS A 860 17.73 12.77 9.10
CA HIS A 860 17.86 13.71 8.00
C HIS A 860 17.98 12.95 6.68
N LEU A 861 17.01 13.12 5.78
CA LEU A 861 17.14 12.67 4.40
C LEU A 861 17.88 13.72 3.59
N GLN A 862 19.07 13.36 3.12
CA GLN A 862 19.84 14.20 2.21
C GLN A 862 20.06 13.44 0.91
N LEU A 863 19.62 14.04 -0.19
CA LEU A 863 19.94 13.58 -1.53
C LEU A 863 21.00 14.47 -2.12
N THR A 864 22.02 13.86 -2.74
CA THR A 864 22.94 14.59 -3.59
C THR A 864 22.70 14.19 -5.03
N CYS A 865 22.44 15.17 -5.88
CA CYS A 865 22.29 14.96 -7.33
C CYS A 865 23.19 15.91 -8.10
N TRP A 866 23.51 15.53 -9.34
CA TRP A 866 24.26 16.39 -10.25
C TRP A 866 23.62 16.43 -11.64
N ASP A 867 23.78 17.57 -12.31
CA ASP A 867 23.30 17.78 -13.67
C ASP A 867 24.24 17.08 -14.66
N LYS A 868 23.75 16.01 -15.30
CA LYS A 868 24.51 15.19 -16.24
C LYS A 868 24.99 16.01 -17.44
N ILE A 869 24.19 16.96 -17.92
CA ILE A 869 24.51 17.79 -19.08
C ILE A 869 25.62 18.77 -18.71
N GLN A 870 25.48 19.51 -17.61
CA GLN A 870 26.53 20.46 -17.17
C GLN A 870 27.86 19.77 -16.90
N LEU A 871 27.81 18.58 -16.28
CA LEU A 871 29.02 17.80 -16.02
C LEU A 871 29.70 17.35 -17.30
N ARG A 872 28.92 16.89 -18.29
CA ARG A 872 29.41 16.51 -19.61
C ARG A 872 29.99 17.70 -20.38
N THR A 873 29.34 18.86 -20.30
CA THR A 873 29.84 20.11 -20.90
C THR A 873 31.15 20.54 -20.27
N LEU A 874 31.24 20.51 -18.94
CA LEU A 874 32.46 20.84 -18.21
C LEU A 874 33.61 19.89 -18.56
N SER A 875 33.33 18.59 -18.72
CA SER A 875 34.35 17.62 -19.09
C SER A 875 34.80 17.77 -20.55
N TRP A 876 33.91 18.11 -21.49
CA TRP A 876 34.28 18.50 -22.87
C TRP A 876 35.14 19.76 -22.92
N VAL A 877 34.76 20.81 -22.19
CA VAL A 877 35.53 22.06 -22.10
C VAL A 877 36.91 21.77 -21.52
N THR A 878 37.00 20.93 -20.48
CA THR A 878 38.27 20.53 -19.87
C THR A 878 39.15 19.73 -20.83
N LEU A 879 38.56 18.81 -21.60
CA LEU A 879 39.25 18.05 -22.63
C LEU A 879 39.83 18.98 -23.70
N LEU A 880 39.03 19.88 -24.25
CA LEU A 880 39.50 20.82 -25.27
C LEU A 880 40.58 21.77 -24.74
N ALA A 881 40.41 22.28 -23.53
CA ALA A 881 41.39 23.15 -22.89
C ALA A 881 42.74 22.44 -22.70
N THR A 882 42.75 21.18 -22.25
CA THR A 882 44.01 20.43 -22.08
C THR A 882 44.65 20.06 -23.42
N VAL A 883 43.86 19.78 -24.46
CA VAL A 883 44.39 19.61 -25.83
C VAL A 883 45.09 20.88 -26.31
N LEU A 884 44.43 22.04 -26.20
CA LEU A 884 44.98 23.33 -26.65
C LEU A 884 46.25 23.70 -25.90
N ILE A 885 46.25 23.56 -24.56
CA ILE A 885 47.42 23.83 -23.73
C ILE A 885 48.57 22.88 -24.11
N GLY A 886 48.29 21.58 -24.27
CA GLY A 886 49.31 20.60 -24.66
C GLY A 886 49.90 20.86 -26.05
N VAL A 887 49.07 21.26 -27.01
CA VAL A 887 49.51 21.66 -28.36
C VAL A 887 50.35 22.94 -28.30
N GLY A 888 49.92 23.96 -27.55
CA GLY A 888 50.67 25.22 -27.38
C GLY A 888 52.04 25.01 -26.73
N ILE A 889 52.11 24.18 -25.67
CA ILE A 889 53.37 23.77 -25.04
C ILE A 889 54.31 23.10 -26.05
N ARG A 890 53.76 22.26 -26.95
CA ARG A 890 54.52 21.58 -27.99
C ARG A 890 55.02 22.51 -29.08
N MET A 891 54.24 23.52 -29.45
CA MET A 891 54.68 24.58 -30.37
C MET A 891 55.90 25.33 -29.81
N TRP A 892 55.97 25.51 -28.49
CA TRP A 892 57.08 26.21 -27.82
C TRP A 892 58.35 25.36 -27.61
N ASN A 893 58.33 24.07 -27.97
CA ASN A 893 59.48 23.15 -27.95
C ASN A 893 60.24 23.05 -26.61
N PHE A 894 59.53 23.08 -25.48
CA PHE A 894 60.13 22.87 -24.15
C PHE A 894 60.52 21.39 -23.92
N ASN A 895 61.81 21.07 -24.04
CA ASN A 895 62.32 19.70 -23.94
C ASN A 895 62.12 19.02 -22.57
N TRP A 896 62.09 19.79 -21.47
CA TRP A 896 61.92 19.24 -20.11
C TRP A 896 60.50 18.73 -19.84
N LEU A 897 59.48 19.31 -20.47
CA LEU A 897 58.08 18.93 -20.29
C LEU A 897 57.76 17.51 -20.77
N ARG A 898 58.59 16.93 -21.66
CA ARG A 898 58.44 15.52 -22.08
C ARG A 898 58.57 14.56 -20.90
N ARG A 899 59.49 14.81 -19.95
CA ARG A 899 59.66 13.95 -18.76
C ARG A 899 58.52 14.13 -17.76
N ILE A 900 58.05 15.36 -17.59
CA ILE A 900 56.94 15.67 -16.67
C ILE A 900 55.60 15.16 -17.21
N SER A 901 55.44 15.07 -18.53
CA SER A 901 54.18 14.61 -19.14
C SER A 901 53.75 13.20 -18.70
N ILE A 902 54.70 12.29 -18.44
CA ILE A 902 54.40 10.94 -17.95
C ILE A 902 53.86 10.99 -16.52
N ALA A 903 54.55 11.72 -15.64
CA ALA A 903 54.11 11.90 -14.25
C ALA A 903 52.75 12.62 -14.18
N TRP A 904 52.54 13.61 -15.06
CA TRP A 904 51.27 14.33 -15.19
C TRP A 904 50.12 13.42 -15.65
N LEU A 905 50.34 12.58 -16.67
CA LEU A 905 49.33 11.61 -17.11
C LEU A 905 49.00 10.58 -16.03
N ALA A 906 50.02 10.06 -15.32
CA ALA A 906 49.81 9.13 -14.21
C ALA A 906 49.00 9.77 -13.09
N LEU A 907 49.28 11.03 -12.76
CA LEU A 907 48.50 11.80 -11.77
C LEU A 907 47.05 12.00 -12.22
N LEU A 908 46.81 12.36 -13.48
CA LEU A 908 45.46 12.54 -14.00
C LEU A 908 44.68 11.23 -14.09
N ALA A 909 45.32 10.12 -14.45
CA ALA A 909 44.71 8.80 -14.44
C ALA A 909 44.33 8.36 -13.01
N ALA A 910 45.24 8.57 -12.03
CA ALA A 910 44.95 8.31 -10.63
C ALA A 910 43.81 9.20 -10.12
N ALA A 911 43.80 10.49 -10.49
CA ALA A 911 42.71 11.40 -10.15
C ALA A 911 41.38 10.95 -10.76
N ALA A 912 41.36 10.51 -12.03
CA ALA A 912 40.17 9.97 -12.67
C ALA A 912 39.65 8.69 -12.01
N LEU A 913 40.51 7.88 -11.38
CA LEU A 913 40.07 6.65 -10.71
C LEU A 913 39.67 6.86 -9.25
N LEU A 914 40.37 7.73 -8.53
CA LEU A 914 40.25 7.88 -7.07
C LEU A 914 39.33 9.02 -6.64
N LEU A 915 39.09 10.02 -7.50
CA LEU A 915 38.20 11.13 -7.13
C LEU A 915 36.72 10.68 -7.12
N PRO A 916 35.86 11.41 -6.37
CA PRO A 916 34.42 11.19 -6.39
C PRO A 916 33.84 11.15 -7.82
N PRO A 917 32.72 10.43 -8.04
CA PRO A 917 32.20 10.15 -9.39
C PRO A 917 32.07 11.40 -10.28
N VAL A 918 31.56 12.50 -9.73
CA VAL A 918 31.39 13.78 -10.45
C VAL A 918 32.74 14.34 -10.92
N THR A 919 33.71 14.49 -10.02
CA THR A 919 35.01 15.08 -10.36
C THR A 919 35.88 14.13 -11.18
N SER A 920 35.63 12.83 -11.09
CA SER A 920 36.32 11.79 -11.86
C SER A 920 36.11 11.96 -13.37
N ILE A 921 34.89 12.28 -13.84
CA ILE A 921 34.58 12.47 -15.27
C ILE A 921 35.33 13.68 -15.84
N VAL A 922 35.42 14.77 -15.07
CA VAL A 922 36.18 15.98 -15.47
C VAL A 922 37.67 15.68 -15.52
N ALA A 923 38.19 14.93 -14.54
CA ALA A 923 39.58 14.47 -14.53
C ALA A 923 39.89 13.52 -15.71
N GLY A 924 38.95 12.64 -16.08
CA GLY A 924 39.01 11.81 -17.27
C GLY A 924 39.09 12.64 -18.55
N GLY A 925 38.28 13.69 -18.66
CA GLY A 925 38.37 14.66 -19.76
C GLY A 925 39.76 15.31 -19.85
N ALA A 926 40.33 15.74 -18.72
CA ALA A 926 41.69 16.28 -18.65
C ALA A 926 42.76 15.26 -19.04
N PHE A 927 42.62 14.02 -18.58
CA PHE A 927 43.52 12.90 -18.90
C PHE A 927 43.52 12.61 -20.40
N VAL A 928 42.35 12.38 -20.98
CA VAL A 928 42.18 12.09 -22.41
C VAL A 928 42.65 13.26 -23.26
N GLY A 929 42.31 14.51 -22.91
CA GLY A 929 42.76 15.67 -23.68
C GLY A 929 44.28 15.84 -23.64
N SER A 930 44.91 15.63 -22.47
CA SER A 930 46.37 15.61 -22.34
C SER A 930 47.00 14.50 -23.18
N LEU A 931 46.41 13.30 -23.17
CA LEU A 931 46.86 12.15 -23.95
C LEU A 931 46.73 12.39 -25.46
N LEU A 932 45.60 12.95 -25.92
CA LEU A 932 45.39 13.32 -27.32
C LEU A 932 46.39 14.38 -27.78
N SER A 933 46.66 15.39 -26.94
CA SER A 933 47.71 16.38 -27.22
C SER A 933 49.07 15.73 -27.42
N LEU A 934 49.33 14.61 -26.72
CA LEU A 934 50.57 13.86 -26.80
C LEU A 934 50.64 12.99 -28.07
N LEU A 935 49.52 12.48 -28.53
CA LEU A 935 49.42 11.63 -29.72
C LEU A 935 49.36 12.41 -31.02
N LEU A 936 48.91 13.66 -30.98
CA LEU A 936 48.91 14.56 -32.15
C LEU A 936 50.33 14.67 -32.72
N PRO A 937 50.55 14.24 -33.99
CA PRO A 937 51.88 14.25 -34.59
C PRO A 937 52.36 15.69 -34.75
N ARG A 938 53.62 15.95 -34.37
CA ARG A 938 54.25 17.28 -34.43
C ARG A 938 54.11 17.94 -35.81
N ARG A 939 54.10 17.14 -36.88
CA ARG A 939 53.97 17.60 -38.27
C ARG A 939 52.66 18.34 -38.55
N LEU A 940 51.55 17.97 -37.89
CA LEU A 940 50.27 18.67 -38.05
C LEU A 940 50.26 20.01 -37.30
N VAL A 941 51.04 20.12 -36.22
CA VAL A 941 51.09 21.32 -35.37
C VAL A 941 52.11 22.34 -35.87
N GLN A 942 53.26 21.89 -36.38
CA GLN A 942 54.36 22.73 -36.86
C GLN A 942 54.29 22.99 -38.38
N GLN A 943 53.08 23.05 -38.93
CA GLN A 943 52.85 23.10 -40.38
C GLN A 943 53.37 24.36 -41.09
N THR A 944 54.03 25.28 -40.37
CA THR A 944 54.75 26.43 -40.92
C THR A 944 55.88 26.04 -41.88
N ASP A 945 56.40 24.81 -41.83
CA ASP A 945 57.46 24.37 -42.75
C ASP A 945 56.96 23.58 -43.99
N ILE A 946 55.69 23.17 -44.06
CA ILE A 946 55.20 22.39 -45.23
C ILE A 946 55.04 23.29 -46.47
N LEU A 947 54.76 24.58 -46.29
CA LEU A 947 54.76 25.54 -47.39
C LEU A 947 56.18 25.95 -47.82
N ASN A 948 57.20 25.74 -46.98
CA ASN A 948 58.60 26.06 -47.30
C ASN A 948 59.48 24.85 -47.65
N GLN A 949 59.06 23.61 -47.36
CA GLN A 949 59.76 22.38 -47.75
C GLN A 949 59.29 21.86 -49.11
N SER A 950 59.35 22.72 -50.13
CA SER A 950 59.47 22.24 -51.50
C SER A 950 60.95 22.11 -51.85
N ARG A 951 61.42 20.86 -51.93
CA ARG A 951 62.74 20.40 -52.42
C ARG A 951 63.86 20.32 -51.38
N SER A 952 64.05 19.14 -50.78
CA SER A 952 65.30 18.36 -50.98
C SER A 952 65.27 16.99 -50.28
N SER A 953 65.72 16.00 -51.06
CA SER A 953 66.36 14.71 -50.69
C SER A 953 65.67 13.71 -49.76
N THR A 954 65.25 12.61 -50.40
CA THR A 954 65.62 11.22 -50.09
C THR A 954 66.62 11.03 -48.93
N GLY A 955 66.11 10.57 -47.80
CA GLY A 955 66.89 10.02 -46.71
C GLY A 955 66.04 9.04 -45.92
N ALA A 956 66.36 7.74 -46.03
CA ALA A 956 65.75 6.67 -45.26
C ALA A 956 66.10 6.85 -43.77
N GLY A 957 65.22 7.52 -43.02
CA GLY A 957 65.30 7.68 -41.58
C GLY A 957 64.41 6.65 -40.89
N THR A 958 65.04 5.79 -40.09
CA THR A 958 64.46 4.85 -39.14
C THR A 958 63.19 5.40 -38.48
N GLY A 959 62.06 4.72 -38.70
CA GLY A 959 60.77 5.08 -38.16
C GLY A 959 60.79 5.09 -36.63
N GLU A 960 60.69 6.28 -36.04
CA GLU A 960 60.42 6.42 -34.62
C GLU A 960 59.05 5.78 -34.28
N PRO A 961 58.93 5.07 -33.13
CA PRO A 961 57.80 4.22 -32.79
C PRO A 961 56.54 4.98 -32.37
N THR A 962 56.33 6.21 -32.85
CA THR A 962 55.11 6.99 -32.57
C THR A 962 53.87 6.39 -33.22
N GLY A 963 54.02 5.69 -34.35
CA GLY A 963 52.91 4.98 -35.00
C GLY A 963 52.42 3.78 -34.19
N ALA A 964 53.33 3.02 -33.57
CA ALA A 964 52.99 1.85 -32.78
C ALA A 964 52.24 2.22 -31.49
N ALA A 965 52.56 3.35 -30.85
CA ALA A 965 51.83 3.84 -29.68
C ALA A 965 50.40 4.30 -30.03
N LEU A 966 50.21 4.90 -31.20
CA LEU A 966 48.89 5.35 -31.67
C LEU A 966 48.00 4.16 -32.09
N VAL A 967 48.60 3.13 -32.71
CA VAL A 967 47.94 1.85 -33.01
C VAL A 967 47.63 1.07 -31.73
N ALA A 968 48.54 1.01 -30.76
CA ALA A 968 48.29 0.37 -29.46
C ALA A 968 47.21 1.10 -28.66
N LEU A 969 47.13 2.43 -28.74
CA LEU A 969 46.06 3.19 -28.09
C LEU A 969 44.71 2.99 -28.79
N LEU A 970 44.69 2.98 -30.13
CA LEU A 970 43.48 2.62 -30.89
C LEU A 970 43.03 1.18 -30.58
N LEU A 971 43.97 0.25 -30.40
CA LEU A 971 43.69 -1.13 -30.01
C LEU A 971 43.17 -1.22 -28.56
N LEU A 972 43.75 -0.47 -27.62
CA LEU A 972 43.27 -0.37 -26.22
C LEU A 972 41.91 0.32 -26.11
N CYS A 973 41.65 1.34 -26.94
CA CYS A 973 40.33 1.96 -27.05
C CYS A 973 39.32 0.99 -27.69
N SER A 974 39.73 0.20 -28.69
CA SER A 974 38.86 -0.79 -29.33
C SER A 974 38.55 -1.99 -28.42
N SER A 975 39.49 -2.41 -27.57
CA SER A 975 39.26 -3.49 -26.60
C SER A 975 38.40 -3.01 -25.42
N GLY A 976 38.57 -1.76 -24.97
CA GLY A 976 37.64 -1.11 -24.04
C GLY A 976 36.23 -0.96 -24.61
N PHE A 977 36.09 -0.76 -25.93
CA PHE A 977 34.81 -0.75 -26.65
C PHE A 977 34.11 -2.12 -26.69
N LEU A 978 34.88 -3.23 -26.71
CA LEU A 978 34.33 -4.59 -26.69
C LEU A 978 34.00 -5.07 -25.27
N GLN A 979 34.76 -4.64 -24.25
CA GLN A 979 34.51 -4.98 -22.85
C GLN A 979 33.41 -4.13 -22.20
N ALA A 980 33.15 -2.91 -22.69
CA ALA A 980 32.01 -2.09 -22.28
C ALA A 980 30.65 -2.62 -22.81
N GLN A 981 30.66 -3.72 -23.57
CA GLN A 981 29.47 -4.45 -24.00
C GLN A 981 29.10 -5.61 -23.07
N SER A 982 29.90 -5.88 -22.03
CA SER A 982 29.59 -6.81 -20.96
C SER A 982 29.46 -6.04 -19.63
N ASP A 983 28.30 -5.46 -19.39
CA ASP A 983 27.93 -4.99 -18.05
C ASP A 983 27.80 -6.19 -17.09
N PRO A 984 28.15 -6.08 -15.81
CA PRO A 984 27.57 -6.93 -14.79
C PRO A 984 26.05 -6.67 -14.79
N ALA A 985 25.27 -7.72 -15.00
CA ALA A 985 23.84 -7.63 -15.21
C ALA A 985 23.15 -6.81 -14.11
N SER A 986 22.74 -5.59 -14.44
CA SER A 986 21.45 -5.11 -13.99
C SER A 986 20.45 -6.13 -14.52
N VAL A 987 19.79 -6.86 -13.61
CA VAL A 987 18.72 -7.79 -13.97
C VAL A 987 17.54 -6.96 -14.45
N PHE A 988 17.58 -6.60 -15.73
CA PHE A 988 16.41 -6.13 -16.45
C PHE A 988 15.56 -7.36 -16.76
N VAL A 989 14.42 -7.48 -16.09
CA VAL A 989 13.35 -8.36 -16.53
C VAL A 989 12.88 -7.84 -17.88
N ARG A 990 13.22 -8.56 -18.95
CA ARG A 990 12.73 -8.25 -20.29
C ARG A 990 11.34 -8.86 -20.41
N LEU A 991 10.30 -8.04 -20.39
CA LEU A 991 8.94 -8.47 -20.73
C LEU A 991 8.92 -8.75 -22.24
N SER A 992 8.95 -10.02 -22.61
CA SER A 992 8.66 -10.45 -23.98
C SER A 992 7.19 -10.89 -24.06
N THR A 993 6.48 -10.36 -25.04
CA THR A 993 5.16 -10.85 -25.43
C THR A 993 5.32 -12.14 -26.22
N ALA A 994 4.83 -13.24 -25.67
CA ALA A 994 4.64 -14.48 -26.42
C ALA A 994 3.56 -14.26 -27.51
N PRO A 995 3.46 -15.14 -28.54
CA PRO A 995 2.51 -14.99 -29.65
C PRO A 995 1.04 -14.86 -29.26
N GLU A 996 0.70 -15.12 -27.99
CA GLU A 996 -0.67 -15.14 -27.45
C GLU A 996 -1.00 -13.92 -26.56
N GLY A 997 -0.14 -12.90 -26.50
CA GLY A 997 -0.53 -11.57 -25.99
C GLY A 997 -0.39 -11.32 -24.49
N HIS A 998 0.11 -12.27 -23.69
CA HIS A 998 0.39 -12.05 -22.27
C HIS A 998 1.89 -11.77 -21.99
N PRO A 999 2.21 -10.87 -21.04
CA PRO A 999 3.59 -10.57 -20.68
C PRO A 999 4.20 -11.72 -19.86
N VAL A 1000 5.27 -12.34 -20.37
CA VAL A 1000 6.03 -13.38 -19.64
C VAL A 1000 7.28 -12.76 -19.02
N CYS A 1001 7.55 -13.11 -17.77
CA CYS A 1001 8.72 -12.67 -16.99
C CYS A 1001 9.71 -13.85 -16.87
N GLU A 1002 10.89 -13.73 -17.49
CA GLU A 1002 11.97 -14.72 -17.36
C GLU A 1002 12.94 -14.33 -16.24
N LEU A 1003 13.08 -15.19 -15.22
CA LEU A 1003 14.08 -15.05 -14.17
C LEU A 1003 15.47 -15.49 -14.64
N PRO A 1004 16.55 -14.73 -14.36
CA PRO A 1004 17.92 -15.11 -14.73
C PRO A 1004 18.41 -16.35 -13.97
N THR A 1005 19.21 -17.17 -14.66
CA THR A 1005 19.81 -18.41 -14.16
C THR A 1005 20.64 -18.20 -12.89
N GLU A 1006 21.21 -17.01 -12.69
CA GLU A 1006 22.05 -16.66 -11.54
C GLU A 1006 21.23 -16.47 -10.24
N LEU A 1007 20.03 -15.88 -10.32
CA LEU A 1007 19.13 -15.73 -9.17
C LEU A 1007 18.57 -17.09 -8.74
N SER A 1008 18.28 -17.96 -9.73
CA SER A 1008 17.92 -19.37 -9.50
C SER A 1008 19.04 -20.12 -8.77
N ASN A 1009 20.31 -19.84 -9.10
CA ASN A 1009 21.45 -20.51 -8.45
C ASN A 1009 21.74 -19.93 -7.05
N GLN A 1010 21.49 -18.65 -6.81
CA GLN A 1010 21.59 -18.02 -5.48
C GLN A 1010 20.50 -18.52 -4.52
N LEU A 1011 19.26 -18.68 -5.01
CA LEU A 1011 18.17 -19.27 -4.23
C LEU A 1011 18.44 -20.74 -3.88
N LYS A 1012 19.06 -21.51 -4.79
CA LYS A 1012 19.55 -22.88 -4.51
C LYS A 1012 20.69 -22.95 -3.49
N ALA A 1013 21.42 -21.84 -3.28
CA ALA A 1013 22.53 -21.78 -2.34
C ALA A 1013 22.11 -21.37 -0.91
N GLN A 1014 20.90 -20.83 -0.73
CA GLN A 1014 20.30 -20.58 0.57
C GLN A 1014 19.52 -21.82 1.02
N ASP A 1015 20.20 -22.66 1.80
CA ASP A 1015 19.87 -24.04 2.17
C ASP A 1015 18.65 -24.18 3.12
N ALA A 1016 17.49 -23.65 2.73
CA ALA A 1016 16.24 -23.74 3.48
C ALA A 1016 15.09 -24.23 2.60
N SER A 1017 14.86 -25.55 2.60
CA SER A 1017 13.60 -26.23 2.25
C SER A 1017 12.78 -25.62 1.10
N ILE A 1018 13.42 -25.30 -0.03
CA ILE A 1018 12.69 -24.83 -1.21
C ILE A 1018 12.11 -26.06 -1.92
N PRO A 1019 10.80 -26.11 -2.22
CA PRO A 1019 10.22 -27.19 -3.01
C PRO A 1019 10.94 -27.29 -4.36
N GLY A 1020 11.13 -28.51 -4.88
CA GLY A 1020 11.84 -28.76 -6.14
C GLY A 1020 11.13 -28.23 -7.40
N TRP A 1021 10.09 -27.42 -7.21
CA TRP A 1021 9.28 -26.78 -8.24
C TRP A 1021 8.75 -25.43 -7.73
N LEU A 1022 8.46 -24.53 -8.65
CA LEU A 1022 7.93 -23.19 -8.38
C LEU A 1022 6.76 -22.92 -9.35
N VAL A 1023 5.60 -22.47 -8.85
CA VAL A 1023 4.55 -21.95 -9.73
C VAL A 1023 4.96 -20.55 -10.16
N ARG A 1024 5.25 -20.35 -11.45
CA ARG A 1024 5.59 -19.04 -12.02
C ARG A 1024 4.37 -18.16 -12.18
N SER A 1025 3.26 -18.73 -12.62
CA SER A 1025 1.98 -18.05 -12.78
C SER A 1025 0.82 -19.02 -12.61
N ALA A 1026 -0.31 -18.48 -12.19
CA ALA A 1026 -1.60 -19.14 -12.19
C ALA A 1026 -2.60 -18.15 -12.78
N GLU A 1027 -3.25 -18.53 -13.87
CA GLU A 1027 -4.29 -17.74 -14.51
C GLU A 1027 -5.62 -18.47 -14.35
N TYR A 1028 -6.68 -17.72 -13.99
CA TYR A 1028 -8.01 -18.27 -13.81
C TYR A 1028 -8.94 -17.54 -14.78
N THR A 1029 -9.50 -18.27 -15.73
CA THR A 1029 -10.53 -17.76 -16.62
C THR A 1029 -11.87 -18.38 -16.23
N VAL A 1030 -12.82 -17.52 -15.87
CA VAL A 1030 -14.19 -17.95 -15.58
C VAL A 1030 -15.01 -17.69 -16.82
N SER A 1031 -15.58 -18.75 -17.39
CA SER A 1031 -16.50 -18.67 -18.51
C SER A 1031 -17.88 -19.18 -18.07
N LEU A 1032 -18.95 -18.49 -18.45
CA LEU A 1032 -20.30 -19.03 -18.31
C LEU A 1032 -20.65 -19.79 -19.60
N ASN A 1033 -21.01 -21.07 -19.47
CA ASN A 1033 -21.65 -21.83 -20.53
C ASN A 1033 -23.07 -22.24 -20.11
N ASP A 1034 -23.82 -22.84 -21.04
CA ASP A 1034 -25.21 -23.28 -20.79
C ASP A 1034 -25.36 -24.30 -19.63
N ALA A 1035 -24.25 -24.85 -19.11
CA ALA A 1035 -24.22 -25.78 -17.99
C ALA A 1035 -23.74 -25.15 -16.66
N GLY A 1036 -23.36 -23.87 -16.65
CA GLY A 1036 -22.91 -23.13 -15.47
C GLY A 1036 -21.54 -22.45 -15.61
N PRO A 1037 -20.99 -21.89 -14.52
CA PRO A 1037 -19.66 -21.30 -14.52
C PRO A 1037 -18.58 -22.40 -14.61
N VAL A 1038 -17.78 -22.38 -15.68
CA VAL A 1038 -16.59 -23.21 -15.84
C VAL A 1038 -15.36 -22.36 -15.57
N VAL A 1039 -14.55 -22.80 -14.60
CA VAL A 1039 -13.27 -22.17 -14.27
C VAL A 1039 -12.15 -22.98 -14.91
N HIS A 1040 -11.45 -22.35 -15.86
CA HIS A 1040 -10.19 -22.85 -16.39
C HIS A 1040 -9.04 -22.24 -15.59
N ALA A 1041 -8.19 -23.08 -15.01
CA ALA A 1041 -7.03 -22.66 -14.25
C ALA A 1041 -5.76 -23.15 -14.96
N ASP A 1042 -4.98 -22.22 -15.50
CA ASP A 1042 -3.73 -22.50 -16.20
C ASP A 1042 -2.54 -22.17 -15.30
N TYR A 1043 -1.79 -23.21 -14.93
CA TYR A 1043 -0.61 -23.08 -14.07
C TYR A 1043 0.66 -23.26 -14.88
N THR A 1044 1.57 -22.29 -14.81
CA THR A 1044 2.93 -22.47 -15.31
C THR A 1044 3.83 -22.88 -14.16
N VAL A 1045 4.26 -24.15 -14.15
CA VAL A 1045 5.12 -24.69 -13.09
C VAL A 1045 6.52 -24.92 -13.61
N GLN A 1046 7.51 -24.30 -12.98
CA GLN A 1046 8.93 -24.50 -13.26
C GLN A 1046 9.49 -25.56 -12.31
N ILE A 1047 9.93 -26.69 -12.85
CA ILE A 1047 10.64 -27.73 -12.08
C ILE A 1047 12.10 -27.28 -11.92
N LEU A 1048 12.54 -27.10 -10.67
CA LEU A 1048 13.87 -26.62 -10.33
C LEU A 1048 14.91 -27.74 -10.24
N ASP A 1049 14.47 -28.98 -10.00
CA ASP A 1049 15.30 -30.19 -10.03
C ASP A 1049 14.66 -31.29 -10.92
N PRO A 1050 15.10 -31.44 -12.18
CA PRO A 1050 14.53 -32.41 -13.10
C PRO A 1050 14.90 -33.88 -12.78
N ALA A 1051 15.81 -34.13 -11.83
CA ALA A 1051 16.29 -35.48 -11.52
C ALA A 1051 15.31 -36.30 -10.67
N HIS A 1052 14.29 -35.67 -10.07
CA HIS A 1052 13.34 -36.33 -9.17
C HIS A 1052 11.90 -36.15 -9.65
N THR A 1053 11.15 -37.25 -9.76
CA THR A 1053 9.70 -37.20 -9.99
C THR A 1053 9.02 -36.68 -8.72
N GLN A 1054 8.45 -35.48 -8.75
CA GLN A 1054 7.78 -34.88 -7.60
C GLN A 1054 6.28 -34.72 -7.84
N ALA A 1055 5.48 -35.07 -6.84
CA ALA A 1055 4.04 -34.83 -6.85
C ALA A 1055 3.78 -33.36 -6.49
N ILE A 1056 3.12 -32.63 -7.39
CA ILE A 1056 2.84 -31.19 -7.25
C ILE A 1056 1.37 -31.03 -6.87
N ARG A 1057 1.09 -30.52 -5.67
CA ARG A 1057 -0.27 -30.22 -5.23
C ARG A 1057 -0.56 -28.75 -5.58
N LEU A 1058 -1.27 -28.54 -6.69
CA LEU A 1058 -1.62 -27.20 -7.16
C LEU A 1058 -2.71 -26.60 -6.24
N PRO A 1059 -2.53 -25.38 -5.72
CA PRO A 1059 -3.53 -24.77 -4.87
C PRO A 1059 -4.73 -24.31 -5.70
N LEU A 1060 -5.85 -25.03 -5.58
CA LEU A 1060 -7.19 -24.53 -5.90
C LEU A 1060 -7.84 -23.94 -4.63
N ALA A 1061 -7.05 -23.27 -3.79
CA ALA A 1061 -7.58 -22.62 -2.59
C ALA A 1061 -8.19 -21.27 -2.99
N ASN A 1062 -9.37 -20.95 -2.44
CA ASN A 1062 -10.15 -19.71 -2.63
C ASN A 1062 -11.03 -19.61 -3.88
N ILE A 1063 -11.34 -20.71 -4.58
CA ILE A 1063 -12.43 -20.72 -5.56
C ILE A 1063 -13.71 -21.12 -4.83
N VAL A 1064 -14.56 -20.13 -4.54
CA VAL A 1064 -15.94 -20.36 -4.07
C VAL A 1064 -16.86 -20.18 -5.27
N LEU A 1065 -17.32 -21.29 -5.85
CA LEU A 1065 -18.33 -21.24 -6.91
C LEU A 1065 -19.70 -20.96 -6.29
N PRO A 1066 -20.50 -20.04 -6.87
CA PRO A 1066 -21.89 -19.92 -6.46
C PRO A 1066 -22.62 -21.22 -6.85
N ASN A 1067 -23.34 -21.81 -5.90
CA ASN A 1067 -24.20 -23.00 -6.04
C ASN A 1067 -23.53 -24.39 -6.05
N GLY A 1068 -22.71 -24.73 -5.05
CA GLY A 1068 -22.55 -26.13 -4.59
C GLY A 1068 -22.27 -27.21 -5.66
N ALA A 1069 -21.64 -26.86 -6.78
CA ALA A 1069 -21.30 -27.81 -7.84
C ALA A 1069 -19.88 -28.34 -7.63
N LEU A 1070 -19.80 -29.49 -6.95
CA LEU A 1070 -18.78 -30.51 -7.13
C LEU A 1070 -19.46 -31.85 -7.39
#